data_AF-A0A089KRM6-F1
#
_entry.id   AF-A0A089KRM6-F1
#
_cell.length_a   1.000
_cell.length_b   1.000
_cell.length_c   1.000
_cell.angle_alpha   90.00
_cell.angle_beta   90.00
_cell.angle_gamma   90.00
#
_symmetry.space_group_name_H-M   'P 1'
#
loop_
_entity.id
_entity.type
_entity.pdbx_description
1 polymer ?
#
loop_
_entity_poly.entity_id
_entity_poly.type
_entity_poly.pdbx_seq_one_letter_code
_entity_poly.pdbx_strand_id
1 'polypeptide(L)'
;METNKRIDWIDIFKGLIILFVVIGHENGFLVKYVYLFHMPAFFFISGFTANLDKQGFYSFTRDRFLRLIIPVYCINILFFLFRWIMNLLGMGLLFYNEPMNAQGFIESVYNLFAFNIGSDLAGVSWFFTVLFLSSVIHKILYDVFQKRKIALLIASVVLFIIGYWYVRHNIVFHRTLFDLVLIAQFYFMCGFLLSKSKFKTAQIKINSDILICALVLLLYPLYYFANIKWGGTDYPSRGFGNPVINVISAFIGIAITFIISCLIRNINTLKKISTKIGGNTLTIALFHFLAFRICFGFLYMLHIVDRSQVQQLIPGKNPNYEVVLLVFTIGFCLIVNIVLRKNSISATLILGEKTEFQKRLSLILDYCFKPIIKLGEKMKSLIYAKIKGVIPHIKERPILSFFMLVIIGYKITYFMRPWINVNDELITLISSQKGIGSIYESIANITLGQGRAYFFGNVIAMLMFAIKSTLVFRALSLIILLSNIYSFVLLCKEIRKSSVLCWMVCFAYFVCLTFSWEPTIPNAYTTFYGLSITILFLSLRSFYLYLERKQTRHIIFSTIGYIICLFTYELFILFAPLYLLIVLSREKELKKSFLKVLPIIIATAGYLVFYLIWRSLFGAGYQGATVDIASFSIRDCIYAIVVLSLSAIPGLLFFSDKYRYILFSLYGDQQFDNRYLNMATQVFTVENILLGILSFYVFYQLLKESKETLPLKKMLILLCVTAAYGFLPSTLLSVTPLYQNAVKTSSFLTVTASYISLFAFILFFCLLITWLLPKITSQKNRKILLCLASSMIALACIFSNFQSNTITKHQEYLKHRLSFINSFINSDAFSNIEDGATVYSPSIFKSEMSLAIHDSFWDEYTKIQLGKTVHFTKELPNSSVNSPVYYLKETELDSREERYIVFGKFNESVELADFTSNEALVIYSGKQKQHIIEGKLNANGENSITLNNQSAVSVNGIFQINVQGQDAYTNGRLPGSLIFDLKGETLNLNSIGLVTGQFESYELYKSKAGNTLATGTNQTGWYAPESNGSGRWMGKEASVKVSSGHSGTLIINGYMTNYIESNEIEVLIDGEEVGRQIVREGNFIFNVKTPTDKVIQVTLRAARTMIPADLNINNDTRELSVLINSIESK
;
A
#
# COMPACT_ATOMS: atom_id res chain seq x y z
N MET A 1 -33.50 -37.19 -24.46
CA MET A 1 -32.43 -36.24 -24.08
C MET A 1 -31.82 -35.70 -25.37
N GLU A 2 -32.22 -34.51 -25.82
CA GLU A 2 -31.56 -33.86 -26.96
C GLU A 2 -30.10 -33.58 -26.59
N THR A 3 -29.17 -34.25 -27.27
CA THR A 3 -27.74 -33.97 -27.20
C THR A 3 -27.52 -32.53 -27.63
N ASN A 4 -27.19 -31.65 -26.68
CA ASN A 4 -26.76 -30.28 -26.93
C ASN A 4 -25.63 -30.28 -27.97
N LYS A 5 -25.93 -29.92 -29.22
CA LYS A 5 -24.98 -29.94 -30.34
C LYS A 5 -23.82 -29.00 -30.01
N ARG A 6 -22.60 -29.53 -29.85
CA ARG A 6 -21.39 -28.72 -29.61
C ARG A 6 -21.17 -27.75 -30.77
N ILE A 7 -20.69 -26.55 -30.47
CA ILE A 7 -20.49 -25.48 -31.46
C ILE A 7 -19.01 -25.46 -31.87
N ASP A 8 -18.74 -25.82 -33.12
CA ASP A 8 -17.37 -26.07 -33.62
C ASP A 8 -16.40 -24.90 -33.38
N TRP A 9 -16.78 -23.67 -33.70
CA TRP A 9 -15.88 -22.51 -33.56
C TRP A 9 -15.51 -22.24 -32.10
N ILE A 10 -16.37 -22.59 -31.12
CA ILE A 10 -16.08 -22.40 -29.68
C ILE A 10 -15.00 -23.39 -29.24
N ASP A 11 -15.11 -24.64 -29.66
CA ASP A 11 -14.14 -25.67 -29.33
C ASP A 11 -12.80 -25.38 -30.04
N ILE A 12 -12.83 -24.91 -31.29
CA ILE A 12 -11.62 -24.42 -31.99
C ILE A 12 -10.99 -23.23 -31.25
N PHE A 13 -11.78 -22.24 -30.85
CA PHE A 13 -11.30 -21.05 -30.13
C PHE A 13 -10.60 -21.42 -28.83
N LYS A 14 -11.19 -22.34 -28.05
CA LYS A 14 -10.54 -22.88 -26.83
C LYS A 14 -9.25 -23.64 -27.15
N GLY A 15 -9.23 -24.39 -28.26
CA GLY A 15 -8.06 -25.09 -28.76
C GLY A 15 -6.91 -24.14 -29.10
N LEU A 16 -7.20 -23.03 -29.79
CA LEU A 16 -6.20 -22.01 -30.12
C LEU A 16 -5.63 -21.32 -28.87
N ILE A 17 -6.49 -20.92 -27.92
CA ILE A 17 -5.99 -20.20 -26.74
C ILE A 17 -5.17 -21.12 -25.82
N ILE A 18 -5.51 -22.42 -25.70
CA ILE A 18 -4.66 -23.32 -24.92
C ILE A 18 -3.31 -23.55 -25.60
N LEU A 19 -3.25 -23.57 -26.93
CA LEU A 19 -1.97 -23.57 -27.66
C LEU A 19 -1.18 -22.29 -27.40
N PHE A 20 -1.84 -21.13 -27.40
CA PHE A 20 -1.20 -19.87 -27.06
C PHE A 20 -0.63 -19.87 -25.63
N VAL A 21 -1.27 -20.52 -24.64
CA VAL A 21 -0.67 -20.67 -23.30
C VAL A 21 0.65 -21.45 -23.37
N VAL A 22 0.69 -22.57 -24.10
CA VAL A 22 1.92 -23.37 -24.25
C VAL A 22 3.01 -22.56 -24.95
N ILE A 23 2.69 -21.92 -26.08
CA ILE A 23 3.60 -21.04 -26.83
C ILE A 23 4.11 -19.88 -25.97
N GLY A 24 3.26 -19.34 -25.09
CA GLY A 24 3.62 -18.29 -24.14
C GLY A 24 4.70 -18.70 -23.14
N HIS A 25 4.94 -20.00 -22.98
CA HIS A 25 5.98 -20.56 -22.10
C HIS A 25 7.14 -21.20 -22.87
N GLU A 26 7.14 -21.21 -24.21
CA GLU A 26 8.26 -21.67 -25.05
C GLU A 26 9.36 -20.62 -25.23
N ASN A 27 9.16 -19.42 -24.69
CA ASN A 27 10.14 -18.32 -24.70
C ASN A 27 10.65 -17.90 -26.09
N GLY A 28 9.82 -18.13 -27.12
CA GLY A 28 10.09 -17.78 -28.52
C GLY A 28 9.58 -16.40 -28.95
N PHE A 29 9.67 -16.11 -30.25
CA PHE A 29 9.33 -14.78 -30.79
C PHE A 29 7.85 -14.38 -30.68
N LEU A 30 6.95 -15.36 -30.53
CA LEU A 30 5.50 -15.17 -30.45
C LEU A 30 5.01 -14.75 -29.05
N VAL A 31 5.84 -14.92 -28.01
CA VAL A 31 5.46 -14.68 -26.60
C VAL A 31 4.87 -13.29 -26.39
N LYS A 32 5.53 -12.25 -26.92
CA LYS A 32 5.06 -10.85 -26.78
C LYS A 32 3.67 -10.60 -27.36
N TYR A 33 3.27 -11.32 -28.41
CA TYR A 33 1.96 -11.18 -29.04
C TYR A 33 0.88 -11.92 -28.24
N VAL A 34 1.20 -13.12 -27.79
CA VAL A 34 0.30 -13.96 -27.00
C VAL A 34 -0.06 -13.28 -25.67
N TYR A 35 0.91 -12.67 -24.99
CA TYR A 35 0.72 -11.98 -23.71
C TYR A 35 -0.21 -10.76 -23.77
N LEU A 36 -0.56 -10.28 -24.96
CA LEU A 36 -1.57 -9.24 -25.13
C LEU A 36 -3.00 -9.70 -24.78
N PHE A 37 -3.33 -10.98 -24.94
CA PHE A 37 -4.74 -11.38 -24.93
C PHE A 37 -5.07 -12.80 -24.43
N HIS A 38 -4.12 -13.74 -24.33
CA HIS A 38 -4.46 -15.15 -24.08
C HIS A 38 -5.27 -15.38 -22.78
N MET A 39 -4.89 -14.75 -21.66
CA MET A 39 -5.65 -14.85 -20.39
C MET A 39 -7.01 -14.13 -20.45
N PRO A 40 -7.09 -12.84 -20.88
CA PRO A 40 -8.37 -12.19 -21.15
C PRO A 40 -9.32 -13.01 -22.04
N ALA A 41 -8.79 -13.64 -23.08
CA ALA A 41 -9.57 -14.44 -24.02
C ALA A 41 -10.15 -15.72 -23.37
N PHE A 42 -9.40 -16.36 -22.46
CA PHE A 42 -9.90 -17.47 -21.66
C PHE A 42 -11.05 -17.08 -20.71
N PHE A 43 -10.94 -15.93 -20.04
CA PHE A 43 -12.03 -15.41 -19.21
C PHE A 43 -13.26 -15.06 -20.06
N PHE A 44 -13.03 -14.42 -21.21
CA PHE A 44 -14.09 -14.05 -22.16
C PHE A 44 -14.88 -15.27 -22.65
N ILE A 45 -14.22 -16.31 -23.17
CA ILE A 45 -14.94 -17.51 -23.67
C ILE A 45 -15.62 -18.29 -22.54
N SER A 46 -15.05 -18.25 -21.33
CA SER A 46 -15.67 -18.84 -20.13
C SER A 46 -16.97 -18.13 -19.76
N GLY A 47 -17.02 -16.81 -19.89
CA GLY A 47 -18.22 -15.99 -19.73
C GLY A 47 -19.24 -16.21 -20.85
N PHE A 48 -18.77 -16.29 -22.11
CA PHE A 48 -19.62 -16.55 -23.27
C PHE A 48 -20.38 -17.87 -23.15
N THR A 49 -19.72 -18.91 -22.64
CA THR A 49 -20.31 -20.24 -22.42
C THR A 49 -21.01 -20.40 -21.06
N ALA A 50 -20.99 -19.37 -20.21
CA ALA A 50 -21.62 -19.42 -18.89
C ALA A 50 -23.15 -19.39 -18.99
N ASN A 51 -23.80 -20.27 -18.23
CA ASN A 51 -25.25 -20.28 -18.10
C ASN A 51 -25.67 -19.93 -16.66
N LEU A 52 -25.87 -18.64 -16.42
CA LEU A 52 -26.21 -18.11 -15.09
C LEU A 52 -27.69 -18.22 -14.75
N ASP A 53 -28.54 -18.55 -15.72
CA ASP A 53 -30.00 -18.63 -15.57
C ASP A 53 -30.48 -19.96 -14.99
N LYS A 54 -29.75 -21.05 -15.25
CA LYS A 54 -30.22 -22.43 -14.98
C LYS A 54 -30.03 -22.92 -13.54
N GLN A 55 -29.23 -22.24 -12.73
CA GLN A 55 -28.85 -22.72 -11.39
C GLN A 55 -28.95 -21.62 -10.33
N GLY A 56 -29.40 -22.00 -9.13
CA GLY A 56 -29.29 -21.15 -7.93
C GLY A 56 -27.83 -20.95 -7.52
N PHE A 57 -27.56 -19.90 -6.74
CA PHE A 57 -26.19 -19.50 -6.35
C PHE A 57 -25.35 -20.65 -5.77
N TYR A 58 -25.89 -21.40 -4.80
CA TYR A 58 -25.16 -22.50 -4.17
C TYR A 58 -24.81 -23.62 -5.16
N SER A 59 -25.80 -24.10 -5.94
CA SER A 59 -25.57 -25.15 -6.94
C SER A 59 -24.55 -24.72 -7.99
N PHE A 60 -24.61 -23.47 -8.45
CA PHE A 60 -23.62 -22.92 -9.37
C PHE A 60 -22.21 -22.91 -8.78
N THR A 61 -22.05 -22.41 -7.55
CA THR A 61 -20.75 -22.30 -6.88
C THR A 61 -20.16 -23.67 -6.57
N ARG A 62 -20.97 -24.61 -6.05
CA ARG A 62 -20.54 -26.00 -5.79
C ARG A 62 -20.09 -26.70 -7.07
N ASP A 63 -20.88 -26.61 -8.14
CA ASP A 63 -20.53 -27.21 -9.44
C ASP A 63 -19.25 -26.62 -10.02
N ARG A 64 -18.96 -25.33 -9.79
CA ARG A 64 -17.70 -24.70 -10.24
C ARG A 64 -16.53 -25.11 -9.35
N PHE A 65 -16.73 -25.19 -8.04
CA PHE A 65 -15.72 -25.61 -7.07
C PHE A 65 -15.22 -27.03 -7.36
N LEU A 66 -16.14 -27.98 -7.57
CA LEU A 66 -15.82 -29.37 -7.91
C LEU A 66 -15.09 -29.53 -9.25
N ARG A 67 -15.32 -28.62 -10.20
CA ARG A 67 -14.75 -28.70 -11.56
C ARG A 67 -13.45 -27.92 -11.74
N LEU A 68 -13.14 -26.97 -10.87
CA LEU A 68 -11.99 -26.07 -11.00
C LEU A 68 -11.05 -26.17 -9.80
N ILE A 69 -11.58 -26.05 -8.58
CA ILE A 69 -10.76 -25.95 -7.37
C ILE A 69 -10.25 -27.33 -6.94
N ILE A 70 -11.10 -28.34 -6.89
CA ILE A 70 -10.66 -29.70 -6.52
C ILE A 70 -9.51 -30.19 -7.44
N PRO A 71 -9.63 -30.12 -8.79
CA PRO A 71 -8.53 -30.36 -9.72
C PRO A 71 -7.20 -29.71 -9.37
N VAL A 72 -7.23 -28.41 -9.07
CA VAL A 72 -6.05 -27.61 -8.77
C VAL A 72 -5.34 -28.07 -7.51
N TYR A 73 -6.08 -28.32 -6.43
CA TYR A 73 -5.45 -28.73 -5.18
C TYR A 73 -4.91 -30.15 -5.27
N CYS A 74 -5.67 -31.07 -5.90
CA CYS A 74 -5.23 -32.44 -6.08
C CYS A 74 -3.97 -32.54 -6.95
N ILE A 75 -3.88 -31.78 -8.05
CA ILE A 75 -2.69 -31.85 -8.94
C ILE A 75 -1.45 -31.25 -8.29
N ASN A 76 -1.58 -30.14 -7.53
CA ASN A 76 -0.46 -29.56 -6.82
C ASN A 76 0.09 -30.52 -5.75
N ILE A 77 -0.79 -31.13 -4.95
CA ILE A 77 -0.39 -32.13 -3.95
C ILE A 77 0.26 -33.33 -4.63
N LEU A 78 -0.26 -33.77 -5.78
CA LEU A 78 0.33 -34.86 -6.56
C LEU A 78 1.74 -34.50 -7.06
N PHE A 79 1.98 -33.27 -7.51
CA PHE A 79 3.31 -32.85 -7.95
C PHE A 79 4.30 -32.62 -6.80
N PHE A 80 3.86 -32.15 -5.65
CA PHE A 80 4.68 -32.17 -4.44
C PHE A 80 5.05 -33.60 -4.06
N LEU A 81 4.07 -34.52 -4.07
CA LEU A 81 4.34 -35.93 -3.79
C LEU A 81 5.31 -36.54 -4.82
N PHE A 82 5.15 -36.22 -6.11
CA PHE A 82 6.07 -36.63 -7.16
C PHE A 82 7.49 -36.13 -6.89
N ARG A 83 7.67 -34.85 -6.57
CA ARG A 83 9.00 -34.30 -6.22
C ARG A 83 9.61 -35.01 -5.01
N TRP A 84 8.82 -35.35 -4.00
CA TRP A 84 9.30 -36.05 -2.81
C TRP A 84 9.76 -37.48 -3.16
N ILE A 85 8.96 -38.21 -3.93
CA ILE A 85 9.30 -39.57 -4.40
C ILE A 85 10.56 -39.55 -5.26
N MET A 86 10.71 -38.59 -6.17
CA MET A 86 11.92 -38.46 -6.99
C MET A 86 13.17 -38.25 -6.13
N ASN A 87 13.05 -37.51 -5.03
CA ASN A 87 14.14 -37.36 -4.07
C ASN A 87 14.49 -38.68 -3.36
N LEU A 88 13.48 -39.45 -2.93
CA LEU A 88 13.69 -40.78 -2.32
C LEU A 88 14.38 -41.77 -3.26
N LEU A 89 14.14 -41.65 -4.57
CA LEU A 89 14.76 -42.47 -5.61
C LEU A 89 16.17 -41.98 -6.03
N GLY A 90 16.74 -40.96 -5.36
CA GLY A 90 18.05 -40.40 -5.70
C GLY A 90 18.07 -39.55 -6.98
N MET A 91 16.92 -39.28 -7.59
CA MET A 91 16.78 -38.53 -8.84
C MET A 91 16.38 -37.05 -8.63
N GLY A 92 16.22 -36.60 -7.38
CA GLY A 92 15.77 -35.25 -7.05
C GLY A 92 16.62 -34.15 -7.67
N LEU A 93 17.95 -34.26 -7.55
CA LEU A 93 18.92 -33.28 -8.06
C LEU A 93 19.08 -33.28 -9.59
N LEU A 94 18.46 -34.24 -10.30
CA LEU A 94 18.44 -34.25 -11.76
C LEU A 94 17.40 -33.25 -12.31
N PHE A 95 16.30 -33.07 -11.58
CA PHE A 95 15.15 -32.26 -12.01
C PHE A 95 14.95 -30.98 -11.19
N TYR A 96 15.58 -30.87 -10.03
CA TYR A 96 15.46 -29.74 -9.12
C TYR A 96 16.83 -29.33 -8.59
N ASN A 97 16.96 -28.05 -8.21
CA ASN A 97 18.21 -27.52 -7.63
C ASN A 97 18.43 -28.00 -6.19
N GLU A 98 17.33 -28.21 -5.45
CA GLU A 98 17.34 -28.59 -4.04
C GLU A 98 16.50 -29.86 -3.82
N PRO A 99 16.98 -30.83 -3.04
CA PRO A 99 16.22 -32.02 -2.68
C PRO A 99 15.01 -31.66 -1.81
N MET A 100 13.95 -32.48 -1.86
CA MET A 100 12.77 -32.26 -1.01
C MET A 100 12.64 -33.38 0.02
N ASN A 101 12.75 -33.02 1.31
CA ASN A 101 12.51 -33.93 2.43
C ASN A 101 11.02 -33.94 2.84
N ALA A 102 10.67 -34.75 3.83
CA ALA A 102 9.30 -34.87 4.32
C ALA A 102 8.75 -33.54 4.89
N GLN A 103 9.60 -32.77 5.58
CA GLN A 103 9.23 -31.45 6.11
C GLN A 103 8.90 -30.46 4.98
N GLY A 104 9.74 -30.38 3.94
CA GLY A 104 9.51 -29.52 2.78
C GLY A 104 8.25 -29.88 1.99
N PHE A 105 7.86 -31.18 1.97
CA PHE A 105 6.55 -31.58 1.45
C PHE A 105 5.40 -31.00 2.27
N ILE A 106 5.44 -31.13 3.60
CA ILE A 106 4.41 -30.63 4.51
C ILE A 106 4.30 -29.09 4.41
N GLU A 107 5.44 -28.39 4.40
CA GLU A 107 5.50 -26.94 4.21
C GLU A 107 4.91 -26.50 2.87
N SER A 108 5.21 -27.24 1.79
CA SER A 108 4.63 -26.96 0.46
C SER A 108 3.10 -27.12 0.46
N VAL A 109 2.58 -28.16 1.11
CA VAL A 109 1.14 -28.37 1.26
C VAL A 109 0.52 -27.25 2.11
N TYR A 110 1.15 -26.87 3.22
CA TYR A 110 0.69 -25.75 4.04
C TYR A 110 0.66 -24.44 3.23
N ASN A 111 1.73 -24.13 2.50
CA ASN A 111 1.85 -22.93 1.67
C ASN A 111 0.81 -22.88 0.55
N LEU A 112 0.42 -24.02 -0.02
CA LEU A 112 -0.68 -24.11 -0.97
C LEU A 112 -2.00 -23.65 -0.35
N PHE A 113 -2.35 -24.13 0.85
CA PHE A 113 -3.62 -23.76 1.50
C PHE A 113 -3.60 -22.35 2.15
N ALA A 114 -2.45 -21.94 2.69
CA ALA A 114 -2.28 -20.66 3.38
C ALA A 114 -2.11 -19.49 2.41
N PHE A 115 -1.30 -19.69 1.36
CA PHE A 115 -0.82 -18.61 0.48
C PHE A 115 -1.10 -18.85 -1.00
N ASN A 116 -1.76 -19.96 -1.38
CA ASN A 116 -2.01 -20.34 -2.78
C ASN A 116 -0.70 -20.46 -3.59
N ILE A 117 0.38 -20.88 -2.93
CA ILE A 117 1.69 -21.16 -3.55
C ILE A 117 1.70 -22.62 -3.98
N GLY A 118 1.60 -22.85 -5.29
CA GLY A 118 1.57 -24.19 -5.89
C GLY A 118 2.95 -24.71 -6.27
N SER A 119 2.97 -25.95 -6.79
CA SER A 119 4.13 -26.54 -7.45
C SER A 119 4.43 -25.79 -8.76
N ASP A 120 5.72 -25.66 -9.06
CA ASP A 120 6.26 -25.21 -10.34
C ASP A 120 5.62 -25.94 -11.54
N LEU A 121 5.50 -27.27 -11.46
CA LEU A 121 4.87 -28.12 -12.49
C LEU A 121 3.38 -27.83 -12.69
N ALA A 122 2.71 -27.23 -11.69
CA ALA A 122 1.34 -26.74 -11.77
C ALA A 122 1.31 -25.20 -11.77
N GLY A 123 2.32 -24.54 -12.36
CA GLY A 123 2.48 -23.09 -12.34
C GLY A 123 1.32 -22.27 -12.90
N VAL A 124 0.44 -22.86 -13.73
CA VAL A 124 -0.78 -22.20 -14.25
C VAL A 124 -1.99 -22.34 -13.30
N SER A 125 -1.86 -23.09 -12.20
CA SER A 125 -2.98 -23.43 -11.32
C SER A 125 -3.70 -22.22 -10.70
N TRP A 126 -3.00 -21.10 -10.48
CA TRP A 126 -3.57 -19.82 -10.03
C TRP A 126 -4.74 -19.35 -10.91
N PHE A 127 -4.68 -19.60 -12.23
CA PHE A 127 -5.68 -19.15 -13.19
C PHE A 127 -7.06 -19.73 -12.89
N PHE A 128 -7.13 -21.00 -12.48
CA PHE A 128 -8.37 -21.67 -12.17
C PHE A 128 -9.02 -21.14 -10.89
N THR A 129 -8.22 -20.73 -9.90
CA THR A 129 -8.71 -20.00 -8.71
C THR A 129 -9.34 -18.67 -9.12
N VAL A 130 -8.66 -17.90 -9.99
CA VAL A 130 -9.18 -16.63 -10.51
C VAL A 130 -10.44 -16.84 -11.34
N LEU A 131 -10.48 -17.88 -12.18
CA LEU A 131 -11.64 -18.22 -13.00
C LEU A 131 -12.84 -18.67 -12.16
N PHE A 132 -12.61 -19.45 -11.11
CA PHE A 132 -13.64 -19.84 -10.15
C PHE A 132 -14.23 -18.60 -9.48
N LEU A 133 -13.40 -17.78 -8.83
CA LEU A 133 -13.85 -16.62 -8.07
C LEU A 133 -14.51 -15.56 -8.97
N SER A 134 -13.97 -15.29 -10.16
CA SER A 134 -14.57 -14.35 -11.11
C SER A 134 -15.96 -14.81 -11.56
N SER A 135 -16.15 -16.12 -11.79
CA SER A 135 -17.47 -16.67 -12.12
C SER A 135 -18.48 -16.56 -10.96
N VAL A 136 -18.01 -16.73 -9.71
CA VAL A 136 -18.84 -16.59 -8.50
C VAL A 136 -19.24 -15.13 -8.27
N ILE A 137 -18.29 -14.20 -8.32
CA ILE A 137 -18.59 -12.75 -8.22
C ILE A 137 -19.59 -12.34 -9.28
N HIS A 138 -19.37 -12.78 -10.52
CA HIS A 138 -20.26 -12.43 -11.60
C HIS A 138 -21.67 -13.00 -11.41
N LYS A 139 -21.81 -14.23 -10.88
CA LYS A 139 -23.13 -14.78 -10.50
C LYS A 139 -23.81 -13.95 -9.41
N ILE A 140 -23.05 -13.46 -8.41
CA ILE A 140 -23.58 -12.55 -7.38
C ILE A 140 -24.10 -11.27 -8.03
N LEU A 141 -23.31 -10.61 -8.89
CA LEU A 141 -23.73 -9.39 -9.60
C LEU A 141 -25.00 -9.66 -10.42
N TYR A 142 -25.03 -10.77 -11.17
CA TYR A 142 -26.15 -11.18 -11.99
C TYR A 142 -27.47 -11.29 -11.20
N ASP A 143 -27.40 -11.93 -10.03
CA ASP A 143 -28.55 -12.11 -9.14
C ASP A 143 -28.95 -10.80 -8.44
N VAL A 144 -27.98 -9.97 -8.01
CA VAL A 144 -28.21 -8.68 -7.33
C VAL A 144 -28.85 -7.65 -8.26
N PHE A 145 -28.32 -7.49 -9.48
CA PHE A 145 -28.84 -6.51 -10.45
C PHE A 145 -30.04 -7.01 -11.23
N GLN A 146 -30.64 -8.13 -10.83
CA GLN A 146 -31.85 -8.70 -11.43
C GLN A 146 -31.72 -8.83 -12.95
N LYS A 147 -30.56 -9.29 -13.43
CA LYS A 147 -30.29 -9.53 -14.86
C LYS A 147 -30.26 -8.25 -15.73
N ARG A 148 -30.25 -7.05 -15.14
CA ARG A 148 -30.17 -5.77 -15.88
C ARG A 148 -28.78 -5.59 -16.52
N LYS A 149 -28.68 -5.85 -17.82
CA LYS A 149 -27.42 -5.86 -18.59
C LYS A 149 -26.55 -4.60 -18.42
N ILE A 150 -27.16 -3.41 -18.42
CA ILE A 150 -26.42 -2.14 -18.28
C ILE A 150 -25.83 -2.02 -16.88
N ALA A 151 -26.62 -2.29 -15.83
CA ALA A 151 -26.15 -2.23 -14.45
C ALA A 151 -25.02 -3.24 -14.19
N LEU A 152 -25.14 -4.42 -14.79
CA LEU A 152 -24.10 -5.45 -14.78
C LEU A 152 -22.80 -4.97 -15.42
N LEU A 153 -22.86 -4.46 -16.66
CA LEU A 153 -21.69 -3.93 -17.36
C LEU A 153 -20.99 -2.84 -16.54
N ILE A 154 -21.78 -1.90 -16.06
CA ILE A 154 -21.33 -0.76 -15.26
C ILE A 154 -20.62 -1.26 -13.97
N ALA A 155 -21.21 -2.22 -13.26
CA ALA A 155 -20.59 -2.83 -12.08
C ALA A 155 -19.28 -3.57 -12.39
N SER A 156 -19.23 -4.32 -13.49
CA SER A 156 -18.02 -4.99 -13.93
C SER A 156 -16.91 -4.02 -14.33
N VAL A 157 -17.22 -2.89 -14.97
CA VAL A 157 -16.22 -1.86 -15.29
C VAL A 157 -15.61 -1.28 -14.03
N VAL A 158 -16.40 -1.03 -13.00
CA VAL A 158 -15.88 -0.47 -11.74
C VAL A 158 -15.03 -1.45 -10.98
N LEU A 159 -15.47 -2.71 -10.87
CA LEU A 159 -14.63 -3.75 -10.28
C LEU A 159 -13.30 -3.87 -11.04
N PHE A 160 -13.32 -3.77 -12.38
CA PHE A 160 -12.10 -3.75 -13.19
C PHE A 160 -11.18 -2.57 -12.86
N ILE A 161 -11.73 -1.36 -12.73
CA ILE A 161 -10.96 -0.17 -12.34
C ILE A 161 -10.33 -0.37 -10.95
N ILE A 162 -11.11 -0.89 -9.98
CA ILE A 162 -10.61 -1.18 -8.62
C ILE A 162 -9.50 -2.26 -8.67
N GLY A 163 -9.67 -3.31 -9.48
CA GLY A 163 -8.65 -4.35 -9.65
C GLY A 163 -7.34 -3.80 -10.23
N TYR A 164 -7.43 -2.97 -11.28
CA TYR A 164 -6.27 -2.28 -11.85
C TYR A 164 -5.59 -1.34 -10.86
N TRP A 165 -6.39 -0.66 -10.04
CA TRP A 165 -5.88 0.20 -9.00
C TRP A 165 -5.11 -0.59 -7.93
N TYR A 166 -5.60 -1.77 -7.52
CA TYR A 166 -4.85 -2.64 -6.60
C TYR A 166 -3.51 -3.06 -7.20
N VAL A 167 -3.51 -3.52 -8.46
CA VAL A 167 -2.29 -3.93 -9.18
C VAL A 167 -1.28 -2.78 -9.24
N ARG A 168 -1.70 -1.56 -9.62
CA ARG A 168 -0.80 -0.40 -9.74
C ARG A 168 -0.20 0.08 -8.42
N HIS A 169 -0.86 -0.22 -7.31
CA HIS A 169 -0.39 0.12 -5.97
C HIS A 169 0.24 -1.07 -5.25
N ASN A 170 0.59 -2.15 -5.97
CA ASN A 170 1.21 -3.35 -5.41
C ASN A 170 0.41 -3.99 -4.26
N ILE A 171 -0.93 -3.84 -4.27
CA ILE A 171 -1.80 -4.47 -3.29
C ILE A 171 -2.13 -5.88 -3.76
N VAL A 172 -1.43 -6.85 -3.17
CA VAL A 172 -1.53 -8.25 -3.55
C VAL A 172 -2.32 -9.03 -2.49
N PHE A 173 -3.40 -9.68 -2.92
CA PHE A 173 -4.17 -10.58 -2.07
C PHE A 173 -3.65 -12.01 -2.25
N HIS A 174 -2.49 -12.35 -1.69
CA HIS A 174 -1.80 -13.63 -1.95
C HIS A 174 -2.73 -14.87 -1.87
N ARG A 175 -3.58 -14.95 -0.85
CA ARG A 175 -4.47 -16.09 -0.64
C ARG A 175 -5.61 -16.21 -1.65
N THR A 176 -6.25 -15.11 -2.02
CA THR A 176 -7.49 -15.11 -2.82
C THR A 176 -7.29 -14.63 -4.26
N LEU A 177 -6.15 -14.02 -4.56
CA LEU A 177 -5.84 -13.35 -5.83
C LEU A 177 -6.93 -12.34 -6.23
N PHE A 178 -7.54 -11.70 -5.24
CA PHE A 178 -8.74 -10.88 -5.44
C PHE A 178 -8.49 -9.69 -6.38
N ASP A 179 -7.28 -9.12 -6.35
CA ASP A 179 -6.78 -8.14 -7.32
C ASP A 179 -6.99 -8.61 -8.77
N LEU A 180 -6.56 -9.83 -9.09
CA LEU A 180 -6.71 -10.42 -10.42
C LEU A 180 -8.16 -10.81 -10.73
N VAL A 181 -8.91 -11.27 -9.74
CA VAL A 181 -10.33 -11.64 -9.88
C VAL A 181 -11.17 -10.45 -10.33
N LEU A 182 -10.91 -9.27 -9.77
CA LEU A 182 -11.61 -8.02 -10.11
C LEU A 182 -11.36 -7.58 -11.56
N ILE A 183 -10.17 -7.87 -12.09
CA ILE A 183 -9.84 -7.63 -13.51
C ILE A 183 -10.49 -8.69 -14.40
N ALA A 184 -10.30 -9.97 -14.07
CA ALA A 184 -10.77 -11.11 -14.85
C ALA A 184 -12.30 -11.12 -15.05
N GLN A 185 -13.07 -10.72 -14.03
CA GLN A 185 -14.53 -10.71 -14.10
C GLN A 185 -15.10 -9.78 -15.19
N PHE A 186 -14.35 -8.76 -15.60
CA PHE A 186 -14.78 -7.86 -16.68
C PHE A 186 -14.77 -8.55 -18.04
N TYR A 187 -13.68 -9.25 -18.37
CA TYR A 187 -13.61 -10.03 -19.61
C TYR A 187 -14.66 -11.15 -19.62
N PHE A 188 -14.87 -11.81 -18.48
CA PHE A 188 -15.97 -12.76 -18.30
C PHE A 188 -17.34 -12.12 -18.57
N MET A 189 -17.60 -10.91 -18.06
CA MET A 189 -18.84 -10.17 -18.30
C MET A 189 -19.05 -9.83 -19.77
N CYS A 190 -18.01 -9.33 -20.45
CA CYS A 190 -18.08 -9.02 -21.87
C CYS A 190 -18.48 -10.27 -22.70
N GLY A 191 -17.88 -11.42 -22.38
CA GLY A 191 -18.25 -12.69 -23.01
C GLY A 191 -19.71 -13.07 -22.74
N PHE A 192 -20.17 -12.96 -21.49
CA PHE A 192 -21.54 -13.26 -21.10
C PHE A 192 -22.57 -12.34 -21.78
N LEU A 193 -22.31 -11.03 -21.86
CA LEU A 193 -23.21 -10.09 -22.52
C LEU A 193 -23.32 -10.38 -24.01
N LEU A 194 -22.20 -10.74 -24.66
CA LEU A 194 -22.19 -11.10 -26.07
C LEU A 194 -23.02 -12.37 -26.31
N SER A 195 -22.94 -13.39 -25.45
CA SER A 195 -23.75 -14.61 -25.60
C SER A 195 -25.25 -14.38 -25.41
N LYS A 196 -25.65 -13.29 -24.74
CA LYS A 196 -27.05 -12.84 -24.58
C LYS A 196 -27.54 -11.88 -25.65
N SER A 197 -26.71 -11.49 -26.60
CA SER A 197 -27.11 -10.66 -27.74
C SER A 197 -27.77 -11.55 -28.82
N LYS A 198 -28.32 -10.96 -29.89
CA LYS A 198 -28.84 -11.72 -31.05
C LYS A 198 -27.75 -12.52 -31.79
N PHE A 199 -26.51 -12.50 -31.31
CA PHE A 199 -25.36 -13.27 -31.78
C PHE A 199 -25.57 -14.78 -31.51
N LYS A 200 -26.56 -15.38 -32.19
CA LYS A 200 -26.75 -16.84 -32.23
C LYS A 200 -25.75 -17.42 -33.22
N THR A 201 -24.59 -17.79 -32.70
CA THR A 201 -23.41 -18.18 -33.48
C THR A 201 -23.52 -19.49 -34.27
N ALA A 202 -24.59 -20.27 -34.10
CA ALA A 202 -24.81 -21.49 -34.88
C ALA A 202 -25.10 -21.20 -36.38
N GLN A 203 -25.40 -19.95 -36.75
CA GLN A 203 -25.85 -19.58 -38.11
C GLN A 203 -24.97 -18.53 -38.82
N ILE A 204 -23.83 -18.12 -38.23
CA ILE A 204 -22.98 -17.09 -38.83
C ILE A 204 -22.20 -17.68 -40.02
N LYS A 205 -22.72 -17.45 -41.23
CA LYS A 205 -22.01 -17.61 -42.52
C LYS A 205 -21.48 -16.24 -42.93
N ILE A 206 -20.26 -15.91 -42.51
CA ILE A 206 -19.54 -14.74 -43.00
C ILE A 206 -18.62 -15.21 -44.14
N ASN A 207 -18.52 -14.43 -45.21
CA ASN A 207 -17.59 -14.70 -46.31
C ASN A 207 -16.14 -14.74 -45.77
N SER A 208 -15.39 -15.79 -46.14
CA SER A 208 -13.97 -15.95 -45.82
C SER A 208 -13.14 -14.75 -46.26
N ASP A 209 -13.45 -14.11 -47.38
CA ASP A 209 -12.69 -12.95 -47.89
C ASP A 209 -12.81 -11.75 -46.93
N ILE A 210 -14.01 -11.48 -46.42
CA ILE A 210 -14.26 -10.41 -45.44
C ILE A 210 -13.51 -10.72 -44.13
N LEU A 211 -13.49 -11.99 -43.72
CA LEU A 211 -12.74 -12.43 -42.54
C LEU A 211 -11.23 -12.26 -42.73
N ILE A 212 -10.70 -12.55 -43.92
CA ILE A 212 -9.28 -12.36 -44.25
C ILE A 212 -8.92 -10.88 -44.26
N CYS A 213 -9.72 -10.02 -44.89
CA CYS A 213 -9.51 -8.56 -44.85
C CYS A 213 -9.54 -8.01 -43.42
N ALA A 214 -10.51 -8.44 -42.60
CA ALA A 214 -10.59 -8.05 -41.19
C ALA A 214 -9.38 -8.57 -40.39
N LEU A 215 -8.90 -9.78 -40.67
CA LEU A 215 -7.70 -10.34 -40.04
C LEU A 215 -6.47 -9.47 -40.35
N VAL A 216 -6.24 -9.15 -41.63
CA VAL A 216 -5.11 -8.31 -42.07
C VAL A 216 -5.15 -6.93 -41.40
N LEU A 217 -6.32 -6.30 -41.33
CA LEU A 217 -6.49 -5.00 -40.66
C LEU A 217 -6.20 -5.06 -39.15
N LEU A 218 -6.49 -6.17 -38.47
CA LEU A 218 -6.26 -6.34 -37.04
C LEU A 218 -4.81 -6.74 -36.68
N LEU A 219 -4.05 -7.29 -37.63
CA LEU A 219 -2.64 -7.67 -37.41
C LEU A 219 -1.74 -6.45 -37.15
N TYR A 220 -1.97 -5.31 -37.82
CA TYR A 220 -1.16 -4.11 -37.61
C TYR A 220 -1.29 -3.53 -36.18
N PRO A 221 -2.51 -3.29 -35.65
CA PRO A 221 -2.69 -2.90 -34.25
C PRO A 221 -2.09 -3.92 -33.25
N LEU A 222 -2.20 -5.22 -33.53
CA LEU A 222 -1.58 -6.26 -32.69
C LEU A 222 -0.05 -6.12 -32.68
N TYR A 223 0.56 -5.90 -33.86
CA TYR A 223 1.98 -5.63 -34.00
C TYR A 223 2.41 -4.36 -33.26
N TYR A 224 1.64 -3.28 -33.39
CA TYR A 224 1.89 -2.02 -32.70
C TYR A 224 1.90 -2.19 -31.17
N PHE A 225 0.90 -2.89 -30.61
CA PHE A 225 0.83 -3.11 -29.16
C PHE A 225 1.83 -4.13 -28.63
N ALA A 226 2.34 -5.04 -29.47
CA ALA A 226 3.38 -5.99 -29.09
C ALA A 226 4.79 -5.38 -29.13
N ASN A 227 5.07 -4.48 -30.07
CA ASN A 227 6.45 -4.03 -30.37
C ASN A 227 6.73 -2.56 -30.10
N ILE A 228 5.74 -1.68 -30.27
CA ILE A 228 5.93 -0.22 -30.17
C ILE A 228 5.40 0.29 -28.84
N LYS A 229 4.16 -0.06 -28.50
CA LYS A 229 3.51 0.38 -27.26
C LYS A 229 2.97 -0.81 -26.48
N TRP A 230 3.79 -1.37 -25.61
CA TRP A 230 3.48 -2.59 -24.88
C TRP A 230 2.08 -2.58 -24.26
N GLY A 231 1.22 -3.46 -24.76
CA GLY A 231 -0.14 -3.68 -24.29
C GLY A 231 -0.35 -5.03 -23.60
N GLY A 232 0.72 -5.72 -23.20
CA GLY A 232 0.62 -7.04 -22.59
C GLY A 232 0.24 -7.02 -21.13
N THR A 233 -0.24 -8.17 -20.66
CA THR A 233 -0.57 -8.41 -19.25
C THR A 233 0.09 -9.70 -18.79
N ASP A 234 0.96 -9.59 -17.79
CA ASP A 234 1.46 -10.73 -17.03
C ASP A 234 0.73 -10.79 -15.69
N TYR A 235 -0.20 -11.73 -15.58
CA TYR A 235 -1.10 -11.86 -14.42
C TYR A 235 -0.35 -12.28 -13.14
N PRO A 236 0.46 -13.36 -13.14
CA PRO A 236 1.24 -13.78 -11.97
C PRO A 236 2.13 -12.68 -11.41
N SER A 237 2.90 -11.99 -12.24
CA SER A 237 3.85 -10.95 -11.80
C SER A 237 3.21 -9.58 -11.57
N ARG A 238 1.90 -9.42 -11.87
CA ARG A 238 1.22 -8.13 -11.87
C ARG A 238 1.84 -7.12 -12.86
N GLY A 239 2.50 -7.60 -13.91
CA GLY A 239 3.00 -6.80 -15.03
C GLY A 239 1.87 -6.30 -15.93
N PHE A 240 1.07 -5.34 -15.45
CA PHE A 240 -0.01 -4.70 -16.21
C PHE A 240 0.41 -3.30 -16.67
N GLY A 241 0.14 -3.00 -17.95
CA GLY A 241 0.40 -1.69 -18.54
C GLY A 241 -0.71 -0.66 -18.29
N ASN A 242 -1.01 0.14 -19.31
CA ASN A 242 -2.14 1.06 -19.26
C ASN A 242 -3.47 0.28 -19.40
N PRO A 243 -4.47 0.47 -18.50
CA PRO A 243 -5.72 -0.29 -18.52
C PRO A 243 -6.48 -0.18 -19.83
N VAL A 244 -6.51 1.01 -20.44
CA VAL A 244 -7.21 1.23 -21.72
C VAL A 244 -6.50 0.47 -22.84
N ILE A 245 -5.17 0.53 -22.87
CA ILE A 245 -4.36 -0.17 -23.88
C ILE A 245 -4.48 -1.69 -23.74
N ASN A 246 -4.43 -2.20 -22.51
CA ASN A 246 -4.59 -3.63 -22.24
C ASN A 246 -5.99 -4.13 -22.63
N VAL A 247 -7.05 -3.34 -22.41
CA VAL A 247 -8.41 -3.70 -22.86
C VAL A 247 -8.48 -3.74 -24.39
N ILE A 248 -7.98 -2.71 -25.07
CA ILE A 248 -8.00 -2.63 -26.54
C ILE A 248 -7.22 -3.79 -27.18
N SER A 249 -5.98 -4.00 -26.74
CA SER A 249 -5.12 -5.08 -27.24
C SER A 249 -5.70 -6.47 -26.96
N ALA A 250 -6.28 -6.69 -25.77
CA ALA A 250 -6.98 -7.93 -25.45
C ALA A 250 -8.15 -8.20 -26.41
N PHE A 251 -8.99 -7.20 -26.69
CA PHE A 251 -10.13 -7.37 -27.60
C PHE A 251 -9.72 -7.57 -29.07
N ILE A 252 -8.62 -6.94 -29.50
CA ILE A 252 -8.03 -7.20 -30.84
C ILE A 252 -7.62 -8.67 -30.94
N GLY A 253 -6.89 -9.20 -29.96
CA GLY A 253 -6.47 -10.60 -29.94
C GLY A 253 -7.64 -11.60 -29.84
N ILE A 254 -8.67 -11.27 -29.07
CA ILE A 254 -9.93 -12.04 -29.00
C ILE A 254 -10.61 -12.07 -30.38
N ALA A 255 -10.70 -10.93 -31.07
CA ALA A 255 -11.31 -10.84 -32.39
C ALA A 255 -10.52 -11.64 -33.44
N ILE A 256 -9.19 -11.54 -33.44
CA ILE A 256 -8.31 -12.33 -34.31
C ILE A 256 -8.53 -13.83 -34.06
N THR A 257 -8.53 -14.26 -32.80
CA THR A 257 -8.74 -15.68 -32.44
C THR A 257 -10.11 -16.17 -32.90
N PHE A 258 -11.14 -15.34 -32.79
CA PHE A 258 -12.49 -15.65 -33.28
C PHE A 258 -12.54 -15.81 -34.81
N ILE A 259 -11.89 -14.89 -35.54
CA ILE A 259 -11.80 -14.94 -37.00
C ILE A 259 -11.08 -16.22 -37.45
N ILE A 260 -9.91 -16.51 -36.87
CA ILE A 260 -9.15 -17.73 -37.16
C ILE A 260 -9.99 -18.98 -36.85
N SER A 261 -10.74 -18.97 -35.75
CA SER A 261 -11.63 -20.09 -35.40
C SER A 261 -12.73 -20.32 -36.45
N CYS A 262 -13.26 -19.24 -37.02
CA CYS A 262 -14.26 -19.31 -38.09
C CYS A 262 -13.66 -19.82 -39.41
N LEU A 263 -12.43 -19.43 -39.73
CA LEU A 263 -11.71 -19.90 -40.93
C LEU A 263 -11.34 -21.39 -40.80
N ILE A 264 -10.76 -21.80 -39.67
CA ILE A 264 -10.38 -23.20 -39.38
C ILE A 264 -11.60 -24.13 -39.43
N ARG A 265 -12.79 -23.66 -39.03
CA ARG A 265 -14.03 -24.45 -39.08
C ARG A 265 -14.33 -24.99 -40.48
N ASN A 266 -13.89 -24.31 -41.53
CA ASN A 266 -14.12 -24.70 -42.92
C ASN A 266 -13.07 -25.70 -43.44
N ILE A 267 -12.01 -25.97 -42.67
CA ILE A 267 -10.92 -26.89 -43.02
C ILE A 267 -11.03 -28.15 -42.16
N ASN A 268 -11.49 -29.26 -42.76
CA ASN A 268 -11.85 -30.49 -42.03
C ASN A 268 -10.75 -31.03 -41.11
N THR A 269 -9.50 -31.09 -41.59
CA THR A 269 -8.37 -31.61 -40.81
C THR A 269 -8.06 -30.73 -39.60
N LEU A 270 -7.88 -29.41 -39.82
CA LEU A 270 -7.58 -28.45 -38.76
C LEU A 270 -8.73 -28.33 -37.75
N LYS A 271 -9.98 -28.41 -38.22
CA LYS A 271 -11.17 -28.49 -37.37
C LYS A 271 -11.09 -29.68 -36.42
N LYS A 272 -10.84 -30.90 -36.93
CA LYS A 272 -10.76 -32.11 -36.10
C LYS A 272 -9.66 -32.00 -35.04
N ILE A 273 -8.48 -31.54 -35.42
CA ILE A 273 -7.35 -31.37 -34.49
C ILE A 273 -7.69 -30.32 -33.42
N SER A 274 -8.11 -29.12 -33.84
CA SER A 274 -8.36 -27.99 -32.93
C SER A 274 -9.52 -28.26 -31.97
N THR A 275 -10.59 -28.92 -32.42
CA THR A 275 -11.70 -29.33 -31.55
C THR A 275 -11.29 -30.41 -30.55
N LYS A 276 -10.40 -31.34 -30.94
CA LYS A 276 -9.84 -32.33 -30.01
C LYS A 276 -8.98 -31.66 -28.93
N ILE A 277 -8.12 -30.72 -29.31
CA ILE A 277 -7.31 -29.93 -28.37
C ILE A 277 -8.22 -29.11 -27.45
N GLY A 278 -9.20 -28.40 -28.00
CA GLY A 278 -10.18 -27.60 -27.24
C GLY A 278 -11.09 -28.42 -26.31
N GLY A 279 -11.26 -29.71 -26.56
CA GLY A 279 -11.94 -30.63 -25.66
C GLY A 279 -11.11 -31.04 -24.44
N ASN A 280 -9.79 -30.80 -24.44
CA ASN A 280 -8.84 -31.25 -23.42
C ASN A 280 -8.02 -30.09 -22.83
N THR A 281 -8.54 -28.86 -22.84
CA THR A 281 -7.81 -27.68 -22.38
C THR A 281 -7.33 -27.77 -20.94
N LEU A 282 -8.13 -28.34 -20.04
CA LEU A 282 -7.76 -28.49 -18.62
C LEU A 282 -6.54 -29.40 -18.47
N THR A 283 -6.50 -30.54 -19.16
CA THR A 283 -5.35 -31.46 -19.09
C THR A 283 -4.08 -30.80 -19.60
N ILE A 284 -4.16 -30.12 -20.75
CA ILE A 284 -3.00 -29.42 -21.31
C ILE A 284 -2.51 -28.32 -20.35
N ALA A 285 -3.44 -27.52 -19.80
CA ALA A 285 -3.11 -26.48 -18.84
C ALA A 285 -2.41 -27.02 -17.57
N LEU A 286 -2.82 -28.19 -17.07
CA LEU A 286 -2.25 -28.76 -15.84
C LEU A 286 -0.94 -29.53 -16.05
N PHE A 287 -0.66 -30.03 -17.26
CA PHE A 287 0.47 -30.95 -17.50
C PHE A 287 1.54 -30.45 -18.47
N HIS A 288 1.36 -29.31 -19.14
CA HIS A 288 2.35 -28.83 -20.12
C HIS A 288 3.75 -28.58 -19.53
N PHE A 289 3.88 -28.08 -18.29
CA PHE A 289 5.19 -27.94 -17.64
C PHE A 289 5.85 -29.28 -17.31
N LEU A 290 5.06 -30.29 -16.91
CA LEU A 290 5.58 -31.65 -16.77
C LEU A 290 6.05 -32.19 -18.12
N ALA A 291 5.29 -31.94 -19.19
CA ALA A 291 5.66 -32.34 -20.53
C ALA A 291 6.96 -31.66 -21.00
N PHE A 292 7.15 -30.37 -20.69
CA PHE A 292 8.40 -29.64 -20.95
C PHE A 292 9.57 -30.32 -20.25
N ARG A 293 9.44 -30.59 -18.95
CA ARG A 293 10.52 -31.22 -18.16
C ARG A 293 10.89 -32.61 -18.68
N ILE A 294 9.91 -33.40 -19.11
CA ILE A 294 10.16 -34.70 -19.77
C ILE A 294 10.83 -34.52 -21.13
N CYS A 295 10.38 -33.56 -21.93
CA CYS A 295 10.98 -33.24 -23.23
C CYS A 295 12.44 -32.81 -23.08
N PHE A 296 12.75 -31.94 -22.12
CA PHE A 296 14.13 -31.53 -21.81
C PHE A 296 15.00 -32.71 -21.37
N GLY A 297 14.45 -33.66 -20.61
CA GLY A 297 15.14 -34.91 -20.28
C GLY A 297 15.52 -35.72 -21.54
N PHE A 298 14.60 -35.88 -22.49
CA PHE A 298 14.89 -36.55 -23.76
C PHE A 298 15.92 -35.79 -24.60
N LEU A 299 15.80 -34.46 -24.69
CA LEU A 299 16.76 -33.63 -25.42
C LEU A 299 18.15 -33.66 -24.77
N TYR A 300 18.23 -33.73 -23.44
CA TYR A 300 19.48 -33.88 -22.71
C TYR A 300 20.14 -35.25 -23.00
N MET A 301 19.35 -36.33 -23.03
CA MET A 301 19.85 -37.65 -23.43
C MET A 301 20.36 -37.68 -24.87
N LEU A 302 19.82 -36.83 -25.75
CA LEU A 302 20.29 -36.65 -27.12
C LEU A 302 21.43 -35.63 -27.25
N HIS A 303 21.94 -35.10 -26.14
CA HIS A 303 22.97 -34.04 -26.09
C HIS A 303 22.60 -32.76 -26.85
N ILE A 304 21.30 -32.45 -26.99
CA ILE A 304 20.79 -31.23 -27.64
C ILE A 304 20.72 -30.05 -26.66
N VAL A 305 20.51 -30.33 -25.37
CA VAL A 305 20.44 -29.31 -24.31
C VAL A 305 21.30 -29.72 -23.12
N ASP A 306 21.75 -28.74 -22.34
CA ASP A 306 22.53 -28.97 -21.12
C ASP A 306 21.65 -29.44 -19.94
N ARG A 307 22.30 -30.01 -18.92
CA ARG A 307 21.63 -30.45 -17.68
C ARG A 307 20.84 -29.31 -17.00
N SER A 308 21.35 -28.08 -17.06
CA SER A 308 20.68 -26.90 -16.49
C SER A 308 19.29 -26.68 -17.08
N GLN A 309 19.08 -27.01 -18.36
CA GLN A 309 17.79 -26.89 -19.03
C GLN A 309 16.73 -27.84 -18.45
N VAL A 310 17.15 -29.02 -17.97
CA VAL A 310 16.25 -30.02 -17.34
C VAL A 310 15.70 -29.52 -16.01
N GLN A 311 16.48 -28.73 -15.28
CA GLN A 311 16.09 -28.12 -14.00
C GLN A 311 15.22 -26.86 -14.17
N GLN A 312 15.29 -26.21 -15.33
CA GLN A 312 14.46 -25.04 -15.65
C GLN A 312 13.00 -25.43 -15.97
N LEU A 313 12.07 -24.52 -15.65
CA LEU A 313 10.64 -24.71 -15.93
C LEU A 313 10.27 -24.43 -17.39
N ILE A 314 10.97 -23.49 -18.02
CA ILE A 314 10.77 -23.02 -19.38
C ILE A 314 12.12 -23.05 -20.13
N PRO A 315 12.12 -23.13 -21.46
CA PRO A 315 13.37 -23.12 -22.22
C PRO A 315 14.05 -21.74 -22.17
N GLY A 316 15.35 -21.74 -22.44
CA GLY A 316 16.11 -20.53 -22.74
C GLY A 316 15.49 -19.69 -23.86
N LYS A 317 15.92 -18.43 -24.00
CA LYS A 317 15.33 -17.49 -24.98
C LYS A 317 15.55 -17.95 -26.42
N ASN A 318 14.49 -17.95 -27.23
CA ASN A 318 14.47 -18.36 -28.64
C ASN A 318 15.14 -19.72 -28.89
N PRO A 319 14.60 -20.82 -28.33
CA PRO A 319 15.20 -22.13 -28.51
C PRO A 319 15.00 -22.63 -29.95
N ASN A 320 15.99 -23.33 -30.52
CA ASN A 320 15.87 -23.89 -31.88
C ASN A 320 14.92 -25.11 -31.97
N TYR A 321 14.27 -25.49 -30.86
CA TYR A 321 13.42 -26.68 -30.72
C TYR A 321 11.97 -26.38 -30.33
N GLU A 322 11.48 -25.13 -30.49
CA GLU A 322 10.10 -24.70 -30.16
C GLU A 322 9.03 -25.64 -30.73
N VAL A 323 9.10 -25.96 -32.03
CA VAL A 323 8.10 -26.80 -32.70
C VAL A 323 8.07 -28.22 -32.14
N VAL A 324 9.26 -28.78 -31.84
CA VAL A 324 9.38 -30.12 -31.26
C VAL A 324 8.76 -30.13 -29.86
N LEU A 325 9.06 -29.11 -29.06
CA LEU A 325 8.53 -28.94 -27.71
C LEU A 325 7.00 -28.83 -27.73
N LEU A 326 6.42 -28.02 -28.63
CA LEU A 326 4.97 -27.86 -28.77
C LEU A 326 4.29 -29.18 -29.12
N VAL A 327 4.76 -29.86 -30.18
CA VAL A 327 4.16 -31.10 -30.68
C VAL A 327 4.26 -32.21 -29.63
N PHE A 328 5.44 -32.36 -29.01
CA PHE A 328 5.64 -33.32 -27.93
C PHE A 328 4.70 -33.04 -26.76
N THR A 329 4.60 -31.78 -26.33
CA THR A 329 3.77 -31.37 -25.18
C THR A 329 2.30 -31.67 -25.40
N ILE A 330 1.76 -31.32 -26.56
CA ILE A 330 0.36 -31.59 -26.89
C ILE A 330 0.12 -33.09 -27.00
N GLY A 331 1.02 -33.83 -27.66
CA GLY A 331 0.95 -35.30 -27.76
C GLY A 331 0.93 -35.97 -26.40
N PHE A 332 1.89 -35.63 -25.54
CA PHE A 332 1.99 -36.13 -24.16
C PHE A 332 0.72 -35.83 -23.35
N CYS A 333 0.24 -34.59 -23.36
CA CYS A 333 -0.96 -34.22 -22.61
C CYS A 333 -2.22 -34.95 -23.10
N LEU A 334 -2.33 -35.23 -24.40
CA LEU A 334 -3.43 -36.02 -24.95
C LEU A 334 -3.36 -37.49 -24.52
N ILE A 335 -2.16 -38.07 -24.44
CA ILE A 335 -1.95 -39.43 -23.91
C ILE A 335 -2.30 -39.47 -22.42
N VAL A 336 -1.79 -38.54 -21.61
CA VAL A 336 -2.11 -38.42 -20.18
C VAL A 336 -3.61 -38.30 -19.97
N ASN A 337 -4.30 -37.50 -20.80
CA ASN A 337 -5.74 -37.38 -20.75
C ASN A 337 -6.47 -38.72 -20.97
N ILE A 338 -6.01 -39.55 -21.92
CA ILE A 338 -6.59 -40.89 -22.14
C ILE A 338 -6.41 -41.76 -20.91
N VAL A 339 -5.22 -41.73 -20.28
CA VAL A 339 -4.93 -42.50 -19.07
C VAL A 339 -5.80 -42.06 -17.89
N LEU A 340 -5.86 -40.76 -17.61
CA LEU A 340 -6.62 -40.20 -16.49
C LEU A 340 -8.12 -40.46 -16.58
N ARG A 341 -8.66 -40.62 -17.80
CA ARG A 341 -10.08 -40.93 -18.04
C ARG A 341 -10.44 -42.40 -17.82
N LYS A 342 -9.47 -43.31 -17.74
CA LYS A 342 -9.76 -44.74 -17.47
C LYS A 342 -10.33 -44.97 -16.07
N ASN A 343 -10.01 -44.11 -15.10
CA ASN A 343 -10.47 -44.21 -13.72
C ASN A 343 -11.37 -43.00 -13.37
N SER A 344 -12.55 -43.26 -12.80
CA SER A 344 -13.53 -42.24 -12.45
C SER A 344 -13.04 -41.29 -11.35
N ILE A 345 -12.16 -41.77 -10.45
CA ILE A 345 -11.56 -40.96 -9.38
C ILE A 345 -10.60 -39.95 -9.98
N SER A 346 -9.63 -40.37 -10.81
CA SER A 346 -8.67 -39.45 -11.46
C SER A 346 -9.37 -38.49 -12.42
N ALA A 347 -10.35 -38.98 -13.19
CA ALA A 347 -11.15 -38.12 -14.05
C ALA A 347 -11.90 -37.03 -13.24
N THR A 348 -12.31 -37.33 -12.01
CA THR A 348 -12.95 -36.34 -11.14
C THR A 348 -11.94 -35.41 -10.48
N LEU A 349 -10.96 -35.98 -9.79
CA LEU A 349 -10.03 -35.26 -8.93
C LEU A 349 -9.01 -34.44 -9.70
N ILE A 350 -8.67 -34.81 -10.95
CA ILE A 350 -7.66 -34.11 -11.75
C ILE A 350 -8.30 -33.40 -12.94
N LEU A 351 -9.29 -34.01 -13.61
CA LEU A 351 -9.93 -33.43 -14.80
C LEU A 351 -11.28 -32.75 -14.51
N GLY A 352 -11.75 -32.77 -13.26
CA GLY A 352 -13.01 -32.13 -12.88
C GLY A 352 -14.24 -32.73 -13.57
N GLU A 353 -14.18 -33.96 -14.07
CA GLU A 353 -15.28 -34.54 -14.84
C GLU A 353 -16.47 -34.90 -13.97
N LYS A 354 -17.67 -34.80 -14.55
CA LYS A 354 -18.91 -35.22 -13.90
C LYS A 354 -19.03 -36.75 -13.94
N THR A 355 -18.41 -37.44 -12.99
CA THR A 355 -18.52 -38.89 -12.83
C THR A 355 -19.47 -39.26 -11.67
N GLU A 356 -19.69 -40.55 -11.45
CA GLU A 356 -20.40 -41.04 -10.27
C GLU A 356 -19.69 -40.71 -8.95
N PHE A 357 -18.35 -40.74 -8.93
CA PHE A 357 -17.56 -40.34 -7.78
C PHE A 357 -17.77 -38.86 -7.44
N GLN A 358 -17.83 -37.98 -8.45
CA GLN A 358 -18.15 -36.55 -8.25
C GLN A 358 -19.54 -36.36 -7.63
N LYS A 359 -20.54 -37.16 -8.05
CA LYS A 359 -21.88 -37.10 -7.46
C LYS A 359 -21.85 -37.43 -5.96
N ARG A 360 -21.12 -38.50 -5.58
CA ARG A 360 -20.92 -38.85 -4.16
C ARG A 360 -20.22 -37.72 -3.39
N LEU A 361 -19.14 -37.16 -3.95
CA LEU A 361 -18.43 -36.02 -3.35
C LEU A 361 -19.35 -34.80 -3.19
N SER A 362 -20.22 -34.53 -4.16
CA SER A 362 -21.19 -33.43 -4.07
C SER A 362 -22.21 -33.62 -2.94
N LEU A 363 -22.65 -34.86 -2.67
CA LEU A 363 -23.54 -35.16 -1.55
C LEU A 363 -22.86 -34.94 -0.19
N ILE A 364 -21.57 -35.29 -0.07
CA ILE A 364 -20.77 -35.01 1.12
C ILE A 364 -20.66 -33.51 1.34
N LEU A 365 -20.34 -32.73 0.30
CA LEU A 365 -20.31 -31.27 0.38
C LEU A 365 -21.68 -30.69 0.77
N ASP A 366 -22.77 -31.18 0.18
CA ASP A 366 -24.12 -30.73 0.52
C ASP A 366 -24.43 -30.98 2.00
N TYR A 367 -24.00 -32.12 2.55
CA TYR A 367 -24.16 -32.43 3.97
C TYR A 367 -23.31 -31.52 4.86
N CYS A 368 -22.00 -31.39 4.58
CA CYS A 368 -21.07 -30.57 5.36
C CYS A 368 -21.44 -29.08 5.37
N PHE A 369 -21.92 -28.56 4.23
CA PHE A 369 -22.25 -27.14 4.09
C PHE A 369 -23.72 -26.81 4.43
N LYS A 370 -24.58 -27.80 4.69
CA LYS A 370 -25.99 -27.59 5.07
C LYS A 370 -26.20 -26.58 6.22
N PRO A 371 -25.40 -26.59 7.31
CA PRO A 371 -25.54 -25.60 8.39
C PRO A 371 -25.20 -24.18 7.94
N ILE A 372 -24.14 -24.04 7.13
CA ILE A 372 -23.67 -22.76 6.60
C ILE A 372 -24.68 -22.18 5.61
N ILE A 373 -25.31 -23.03 4.77
CA ILE A 373 -26.36 -22.61 3.85
C ILE A 373 -27.59 -22.11 4.63
N LYS A 374 -28.05 -22.84 5.65
CA LYS A 374 -29.14 -22.40 6.53
C LYS A 374 -28.82 -21.06 7.21
N LEU A 375 -27.59 -20.91 7.71
CA LEU A 375 -27.14 -19.66 8.31
C LEU A 375 -27.10 -18.53 7.29
N GLY A 376 -26.61 -18.79 6.08
CA GLY A 376 -26.55 -17.86 4.96
C GLY A 376 -27.94 -17.42 4.49
N GLU A 377 -28.93 -18.32 4.45
CA GLU A 377 -30.32 -17.96 4.15
C GLU A 377 -30.96 -17.13 5.25
N LYS A 378 -30.69 -17.45 6.53
CA LYS A 378 -31.15 -16.66 7.68
C LYS A 378 -30.49 -15.28 7.72
N MET A 379 -29.20 -15.18 7.41
CA MET A 379 -28.49 -13.91 7.25
C MET A 379 -29.03 -13.14 6.04
N LYS A 380 -29.26 -13.81 4.92
CA LYS A 380 -29.85 -13.20 3.72
C LYS A 380 -31.23 -12.65 4.02
N SER A 381 -32.08 -13.34 4.78
CA SER A 381 -33.40 -12.83 5.15
C SER A 381 -33.32 -11.65 6.12
N LEU A 382 -32.39 -11.66 7.09
CA LEU A 382 -32.10 -10.54 8.00
C LEU A 382 -31.54 -9.31 7.26
N ILE A 383 -30.55 -9.51 6.40
CA ILE A 383 -29.94 -8.49 5.56
C ILE A 383 -30.99 -7.97 4.58
N TYR A 384 -31.75 -8.84 3.92
CA TYR A 384 -32.82 -8.45 3.02
C TYR A 384 -33.90 -7.68 3.77
N ALA A 385 -34.31 -8.08 4.97
CA ALA A 385 -35.28 -7.34 5.79
C ALA A 385 -34.77 -5.93 6.15
N LYS A 386 -33.48 -5.77 6.50
CA LYS A 386 -32.87 -4.47 6.80
C LYS A 386 -32.62 -3.61 5.56
N ILE A 387 -32.26 -4.22 4.43
CA ILE A 387 -31.98 -3.55 3.16
C ILE A 387 -33.27 -3.38 2.31
N LYS A 388 -34.40 -4.00 2.69
CA LYS A 388 -35.70 -3.94 2.00
C LYS A 388 -36.17 -2.51 1.75
N GLY A 389 -35.80 -1.56 2.62
CA GLY A 389 -36.10 -0.13 2.44
C GLY A 389 -35.21 0.58 1.41
N VAL A 390 -34.02 0.06 1.13
CA VAL A 390 -33.04 0.62 0.18
C VAL A 390 -33.20 0.03 -1.22
N ILE A 391 -33.62 -1.24 -1.33
CA ILE A 391 -33.80 -1.96 -2.60
C ILE A 391 -34.77 -1.25 -3.57
N PRO A 392 -35.92 -0.71 -3.15
CA PRO A 392 -36.82 0.05 -4.03
C PRO A 392 -36.12 1.25 -4.66
N HIS A 393 -35.32 2.00 -3.90
CA HIS A 393 -34.59 3.15 -4.42
C HIS A 393 -33.44 2.76 -5.35
N ILE A 394 -32.74 1.65 -5.06
CA ILE A 394 -31.75 1.07 -6.00
C ILE A 394 -32.45 0.65 -7.30
N LYS A 395 -33.67 0.11 -7.23
CA LYS A 395 -34.46 -0.30 -8.40
C LYS A 395 -34.97 0.88 -9.22
N GLU A 396 -35.42 1.95 -8.57
CA GLU A 396 -35.91 3.19 -9.18
C GLU A 396 -34.78 3.97 -9.85
N ARG A 397 -33.58 4.00 -9.24
CA ARG A 397 -32.43 4.78 -9.71
C ARG A 397 -31.13 3.98 -9.71
N PRO A 398 -31.00 2.99 -10.61
CA PRO A 398 -29.86 2.10 -10.62
C PRO A 398 -28.55 2.83 -10.94
N ILE A 399 -28.57 3.83 -11.84
CA ILE A 399 -27.37 4.58 -12.24
C ILE A 399 -26.85 5.47 -11.10
N LEU A 400 -27.75 6.21 -10.44
CA LEU A 400 -27.40 7.07 -9.30
C LEU A 400 -26.84 6.23 -8.13
N SER A 401 -27.55 5.16 -7.79
CA SER A 401 -27.15 4.24 -6.70
C SER A 401 -25.82 3.58 -7.02
N PHE A 402 -25.60 3.24 -8.29
CA PHE A 402 -24.34 2.70 -8.74
C PHE A 402 -23.19 3.68 -8.54
N PHE A 403 -23.26 4.90 -9.10
CA PHE A 403 -22.18 5.88 -8.96
C PHE A 403 -21.88 6.23 -7.50
N MET A 404 -22.89 6.27 -6.63
CA MET A 404 -22.67 6.34 -5.18
C MET A 404 -21.84 5.16 -4.67
N LEU A 405 -22.20 3.93 -5.03
CA LEU A 405 -21.44 2.74 -4.62
C LEU A 405 -20.01 2.71 -5.18
N VAL A 406 -19.78 3.26 -6.38
CA VAL A 406 -18.42 3.41 -6.94
C VAL A 406 -17.58 4.33 -6.05
N ILE A 407 -18.09 5.53 -5.78
CA ILE A 407 -17.36 6.54 -5.01
C ILE A 407 -17.13 6.03 -3.58
N ILE A 408 -18.15 5.44 -2.97
CA ILE A 408 -18.05 4.84 -1.62
C ILE A 408 -17.07 3.67 -1.63
N GLY A 409 -17.19 2.74 -2.58
CA GLY A 409 -16.31 1.58 -2.69
C GLY A 409 -14.85 1.98 -2.91
N TYR A 410 -14.63 2.97 -3.77
CA TYR A 410 -13.33 3.57 -4.02
C TYR A 410 -12.77 4.29 -2.78
N LYS A 411 -13.61 5.01 -2.03
CA LYS A 411 -13.18 5.60 -0.75
C LYS A 411 -12.82 4.51 0.27
N ILE A 412 -13.62 3.45 0.38
CA ILE A 412 -13.40 2.32 1.29
C ILE A 412 -12.04 1.67 1.09
N THR A 413 -11.50 1.62 -0.14
CA THR A 413 -10.20 1.00 -0.38
C THR A 413 -9.05 1.74 0.34
N TYR A 414 -9.12 3.06 0.51
CA TYR A 414 -8.15 3.80 1.32
C TYR A 414 -8.22 3.43 2.80
N PHE A 415 -9.41 3.16 3.35
CA PHE A 415 -9.56 2.75 4.77
C PHE A 415 -8.95 1.40 5.10
N MET A 416 -8.85 0.52 4.10
CA MET A 416 -8.34 -0.84 4.30
C MET A 416 -6.81 -0.93 4.27
N ARG A 417 -6.11 0.12 3.85
CA ARG A 417 -4.65 0.12 3.59
C ARG A 417 -3.77 0.44 4.81
N PRO A 418 -4.01 1.52 5.58
CA PRO A 418 -3.11 1.93 6.67
C PRO A 418 -2.98 0.90 7.77
N TRP A 419 -1.92 0.99 8.56
CA TRP A 419 -1.77 0.30 9.84
C TRP A 419 -1.65 1.32 10.99
N ILE A 420 -0.76 1.11 11.95
CA ILE A 420 -0.60 2.01 13.10
C ILE A 420 -0.04 3.34 12.63
N ASN A 421 -0.72 4.43 13.01
CA ASN A 421 -0.41 5.76 12.52
C ASN A 421 0.10 6.71 13.62
N VAL A 422 -0.06 6.34 14.88
CA VAL A 422 0.28 7.16 16.04
C VAL A 422 0.93 6.31 17.14
N ASN A 423 1.74 6.96 17.97
CA ASN A 423 2.38 6.32 19.12
C ASN A 423 1.36 5.63 20.06
N ASP A 424 0.24 6.28 20.34
CA ASP A 424 -0.78 5.75 21.25
C ASP A 424 -1.34 4.40 20.78
N GLU A 425 -1.55 4.23 19.47
CA GLU A 425 -1.99 2.97 18.87
C GLU A 425 -0.87 1.91 18.92
N LEU A 426 0.39 2.33 18.80
CA LEU A 426 1.56 1.47 18.92
C LEU A 426 1.73 0.92 20.34
N ILE A 427 1.59 1.78 21.36
CA ILE A 427 1.60 1.40 22.78
C ILE A 427 0.40 0.50 23.12
N THR A 428 -0.77 0.82 22.56
CA THR A 428 -1.99 0.02 22.77
C THR A 428 -1.84 -1.39 22.17
N LEU A 429 -1.17 -1.53 21.02
CA LEU A 429 -0.85 -2.83 20.44
C LEU A 429 0.08 -3.65 21.36
N ILE A 430 1.13 -3.04 21.92
CA ILE A 430 2.02 -3.74 22.88
C ILE A 430 1.24 -4.18 24.11
N SER A 431 0.41 -3.28 24.66
CA SER A 431 -0.37 -3.55 25.86
C SER A 431 -1.37 -4.70 25.67
N SER A 432 -1.96 -4.83 24.46
CA SER A 432 -2.88 -5.92 24.14
C SER A 432 -2.19 -7.28 24.01
N GLN A 433 -0.89 -7.30 23.68
CA GLN A 433 -0.10 -8.53 23.56
C GLN A 433 0.29 -9.12 24.93
N LYS A 434 0.38 -8.29 25.97
CA LYS A 434 0.65 -8.71 27.37
C LYS A 434 -0.53 -9.44 28.05
N GLY A 435 -1.73 -9.42 27.44
CA GLY A 435 -2.94 -10.09 27.94
C GLY A 435 -3.96 -9.16 28.61
N ILE A 436 -5.02 -9.74 29.21
CA ILE A 436 -6.13 -8.95 29.78
C ILE A 436 -5.75 -8.29 31.12
N GLY A 437 -4.86 -8.90 31.92
CA GLY A 437 -4.42 -8.33 33.20
C GLY A 437 -3.63 -7.03 33.01
N SER A 438 -2.71 -6.99 32.06
CA SER A 438 -1.93 -5.80 31.71
C SER A 438 -2.76 -4.68 31.08
N ILE A 439 -3.90 -5.01 30.45
CA ILE A 439 -4.86 -4.02 29.97
C ILE A 439 -5.40 -3.21 31.16
N TYR A 440 -5.74 -3.87 32.27
CA TYR A 440 -6.20 -3.18 33.47
C TYR A 440 -5.12 -2.28 34.07
N GLU A 441 -3.89 -2.78 34.21
CA GLU A 441 -2.76 -2.00 34.73
C GLU A 441 -2.42 -0.81 33.84
N SER A 442 -2.42 -0.98 32.52
CA SER A 442 -2.17 0.10 31.57
C SER A 442 -3.28 1.16 31.62
N ILE A 443 -4.55 0.75 31.71
CA ILE A 443 -5.68 1.67 31.92
C ILE A 443 -5.53 2.42 33.25
N ALA A 444 -5.19 1.72 34.33
CA ALA A 444 -4.96 2.32 35.63
C ALA A 444 -3.80 3.34 35.56
N ASN A 445 -2.65 2.96 35.01
CA ASN A 445 -1.49 3.84 34.88
C ASN A 445 -1.78 5.08 34.02
N ILE A 446 -2.52 4.93 32.91
CA ILE A 446 -2.91 6.05 32.05
C ILE A 446 -3.91 6.96 32.77
N THR A 447 -4.97 6.39 33.36
CA THR A 447 -6.04 7.18 34.01
C THR A 447 -5.60 7.87 35.29
N LEU A 448 -4.77 7.18 36.09
CA LEU A 448 -4.14 7.71 37.30
C LEU A 448 -3.04 8.71 36.93
N GLY A 449 -2.12 8.35 36.03
CA GLY A 449 -0.98 9.19 35.66
C GLY A 449 -1.35 10.46 34.90
N GLN A 450 -2.38 10.44 34.05
CA GLN A 450 -2.84 11.63 33.32
C GLN A 450 -3.89 12.44 34.10
N GLY A 451 -4.44 11.87 35.17
CA GLY A 451 -5.54 12.41 35.95
C GLY A 451 -6.79 12.72 35.12
N ARG A 452 -7.08 11.88 34.11
CA ARG A 452 -8.24 12.00 33.22
C ARG A 452 -9.19 10.84 33.41
N ALA A 453 -10.48 11.14 33.52
CA ALA A 453 -11.50 10.19 33.95
C ALA A 453 -12.30 9.57 32.79
N TYR A 454 -11.63 8.88 31.86
CA TYR A 454 -12.26 8.27 30.67
C TYR A 454 -12.11 6.74 30.51
N PHE A 455 -12.41 6.00 31.58
CA PHE A 455 -12.31 4.53 31.66
C PHE A 455 -12.81 3.75 30.44
N PHE A 456 -14.01 4.07 29.92
CA PHE A 456 -14.59 3.27 28.84
C PHE A 456 -13.86 3.43 27.50
N GLY A 457 -13.28 4.60 27.24
CA GLY A 457 -12.54 4.85 26.00
C GLY A 457 -11.35 3.90 25.85
N ASN A 458 -10.54 3.78 26.90
CA ASN A 458 -9.34 2.94 26.88
C ASN A 458 -9.65 1.45 26.78
N VAL A 459 -10.70 0.98 27.47
CA VAL A 459 -11.18 -0.42 27.38
C VAL A 459 -11.57 -0.76 25.93
N ILE A 460 -12.36 0.12 25.30
CA ILE A 460 -12.82 -0.08 23.92
C ILE A 460 -11.65 -0.07 22.93
N ALA A 461 -10.69 0.84 23.12
CA ALA A 461 -9.49 0.89 22.28
C ALA A 461 -8.69 -0.42 22.37
N MET A 462 -8.39 -0.89 23.58
CA MET A 462 -7.56 -2.08 23.82
C MET A 462 -8.18 -3.39 23.33
N LEU A 463 -9.50 -3.57 23.49
CA LEU A 463 -10.21 -4.76 22.99
C LEU A 463 -10.04 -4.96 21.48
N MET A 464 -9.96 -3.85 20.74
CA MET A 464 -9.79 -3.90 19.29
C MET A 464 -8.36 -4.26 18.88
N PHE A 465 -7.36 -3.81 19.63
CA PHE A 465 -5.95 -4.19 19.40
C PHE A 465 -5.61 -5.62 19.85
N ALA A 466 -6.51 -6.30 20.59
CA ALA A 466 -6.37 -7.75 20.83
C ALA A 466 -6.60 -8.59 19.56
N ILE A 467 -7.17 -8.01 18.50
CA ILE A 467 -7.43 -8.70 17.23
C ILE A 467 -6.14 -8.78 16.41
N LYS A 468 -5.54 -9.97 16.37
CA LYS A 468 -4.31 -10.23 15.59
C LYS A 468 -4.46 -10.04 14.08
N SER A 469 -5.67 -10.21 13.53
CA SER A 469 -5.90 -10.07 12.09
C SER A 469 -6.13 -8.61 11.69
N THR A 470 -5.18 -8.03 10.95
CA THR A 470 -5.29 -6.67 10.40
C THR A 470 -6.53 -6.47 9.54
N LEU A 471 -6.93 -7.48 8.78
CA LEU A 471 -8.14 -7.44 7.95
C LEU A 471 -9.40 -7.31 8.81
N VAL A 472 -9.51 -8.09 9.89
CA VAL A 472 -10.66 -8.05 10.81
C VAL A 472 -10.70 -6.73 11.57
N PHE A 473 -9.54 -6.28 12.06
CA PHE A 473 -9.40 -4.97 12.72
C PHE A 473 -9.88 -3.82 11.82
N ARG A 474 -9.47 -3.81 10.54
CA ARG A 474 -9.90 -2.78 9.58
C ARG A 474 -11.36 -2.91 9.16
N ALA A 475 -11.87 -4.13 9.01
CA ALA A 475 -13.28 -4.35 8.71
C ALA A 475 -14.19 -3.82 9.84
N LEU A 476 -13.81 -4.06 11.10
CA LEU A 476 -14.53 -3.52 12.27
C LEU A 476 -14.40 -2.00 12.38
N SER A 477 -13.21 -1.45 12.14
CA SER A 477 -13.01 0.00 12.09
C SER A 477 -13.91 0.67 11.03
N LEU A 478 -14.02 0.05 9.85
CA LEU A 478 -14.94 0.49 8.80
C LEU A 478 -16.41 0.40 9.24
N ILE A 479 -16.81 -0.68 9.92
CA ILE A 479 -18.18 -0.82 10.46
C ILE A 479 -18.50 0.32 11.43
N ILE A 480 -17.56 0.69 12.31
CA ILE A 480 -17.73 1.80 13.26
C ILE A 480 -17.90 3.13 12.51
N LEU A 481 -17.03 3.40 11.53
CA LEU A 481 -17.13 4.58 10.69
C LEU A 481 -18.48 4.66 9.96
N LEU A 482 -18.92 3.57 9.34
CA LEU A 482 -20.21 3.49 8.67
C LEU A 482 -21.37 3.68 9.66
N SER A 483 -21.23 3.21 10.90
CA SER A 483 -22.23 3.40 11.95
C SER A 483 -22.35 4.86 12.40
N ASN A 484 -21.25 5.64 12.39
CA ASN A 484 -21.28 7.08 12.66
C ASN A 484 -22.13 7.80 11.61
N ILE A 485 -21.85 7.53 10.33
CA ILE A 485 -22.59 8.12 9.21
C ILE A 485 -24.06 7.73 9.28
N TYR A 486 -24.33 6.44 9.46
CA TYR A 486 -25.68 5.91 9.50
C TYR A 486 -26.51 6.48 10.65
N SER A 487 -25.96 6.50 11.87
CA SER A 487 -26.66 7.04 13.04
C SER A 487 -26.92 8.54 12.92
N PHE A 488 -25.99 9.32 12.37
CA PHE A 488 -26.19 10.74 12.08
C PHE A 488 -27.28 10.97 11.01
N VAL A 489 -27.22 10.24 9.89
CA VAL A 489 -28.22 10.34 8.82
C VAL A 489 -29.61 9.93 9.33
N LEU A 490 -29.69 8.91 10.20
CA LEU A 490 -30.93 8.54 10.88
C LEU A 490 -31.45 9.68 11.76
N LEU A 491 -30.61 10.32 12.57
CA LEU A 491 -30.99 11.48 13.37
C LEU A 491 -31.56 12.60 12.49
N CYS A 492 -30.87 12.96 11.40
CA CYS A 492 -31.33 13.93 10.41
C CYS A 492 -32.68 13.54 9.80
N LYS A 493 -32.89 12.25 9.50
CA LYS A 493 -34.14 11.73 8.96
C LYS A 493 -35.30 11.92 9.93
N GLU A 494 -35.12 11.63 11.23
CA GLU A 494 -36.18 11.80 12.23
C GLU A 494 -36.55 13.27 12.43
N ILE A 495 -35.55 14.17 12.43
CA ILE A 495 -35.73 15.61 12.64
C ILE A 495 -36.36 16.29 11.43
N ARG A 496 -35.88 16.00 10.22
CA ARG A 496 -36.29 16.71 8.98
C ARG A 496 -37.35 15.98 8.18
N LYS A 497 -37.50 14.66 8.36
CA LYS A 497 -38.43 13.81 7.60
C LYS A 497 -38.25 13.88 6.07
N SER A 498 -37.03 14.20 5.63
CA SER A 498 -36.67 14.35 4.22
C SER A 498 -35.65 13.30 3.79
N SER A 499 -36.04 12.46 2.82
CA SER A 499 -35.15 11.42 2.27
C SER A 499 -34.04 12.01 1.41
N VAL A 500 -34.34 13.05 0.63
CA VAL A 500 -33.37 13.68 -0.28
C VAL A 500 -32.23 14.33 0.49
N LEU A 501 -32.54 15.11 1.54
CA LEU A 501 -31.52 15.72 2.38
C LEU A 501 -30.63 14.66 3.05
N CYS A 502 -31.22 13.54 3.50
CA CYS A 502 -30.47 12.44 4.10
C CYS A 502 -29.47 11.81 3.13
N TRP A 503 -29.88 11.58 1.88
CA TRP A 503 -28.98 11.07 0.84
C TRP A 503 -27.89 12.07 0.48
N MET A 504 -28.21 13.36 0.41
CA MET A 504 -27.24 14.42 0.18
C MET A 504 -26.19 14.48 1.30
N VAL A 505 -26.62 14.49 2.56
CA VAL A 505 -25.72 14.51 3.73
C VAL A 505 -24.85 13.25 3.76
N CYS A 506 -25.45 12.08 3.55
CA CYS A 506 -24.73 10.81 3.48
C CYS A 506 -23.66 10.83 2.38
N PHE A 507 -24.04 11.25 1.16
CA PHE A 507 -23.14 11.29 0.02
C PHE A 507 -22.02 12.34 0.19
N ALA A 508 -22.37 13.56 0.59
CA ALA A 508 -21.41 14.63 0.86
C ALA A 508 -20.41 14.21 1.95
N TYR A 509 -20.86 13.45 2.95
CA TYR A 509 -19.96 12.90 3.96
C TYR A 509 -18.94 11.93 3.37
N PHE A 510 -19.36 10.94 2.59
CA PHE A 510 -18.41 10.02 1.96
C PHE A 510 -17.44 10.72 1.01
N VAL A 511 -17.91 11.76 0.31
CA VAL A 511 -17.07 12.56 -0.58
C VAL A 511 -16.05 13.38 0.20
N CYS A 512 -16.47 14.04 1.27
CA CYS A 512 -15.61 14.93 2.05
C CYS A 512 -14.76 14.21 3.09
N LEU A 513 -15.08 12.96 3.41
CA LEU A 513 -14.29 12.17 4.34
C LEU A 513 -12.87 11.99 3.77
N THR A 514 -11.89 12.48 4.52
CA THR A 514 -10.48 12.47 4.14
C THR A 514 -9.65 11.96 5.31
N PHE A 515 -8.44 11.51 4.99
CA PHE A 515 -7.45 11.28 6.02
C PHE A 515 -6.81 12.60 6.39
N SER A 516 -6.68 12.88 7.68
CA SER A 516 -5.94 14.04 8.17
C SER A 516 -4.45 13.72 8.41
N TRP A 517 -3.59 14.74 8.44
CA TRP A 517 -2.26 14.61 9.04
C TRP A 517 -2.33 14.53 10.56
N GLU A 518 -3.47 14.94 11.10
CA GLU A 518 -3.76 14.89 12.52
C GLU A 518 -4.27 13.50 12.95
N PRO A 519 -4.02 13.10 14.20
CA PRO A 519 -4.45 11.81 14.73
C PRO A 519 -5.95 11.87 15.06
N THR A 520 -6.79 11.82 14.05
CA THR A 520 -8.25 11.83 14.17
C THR A 520 -8.85 10.68 13.36
N ILE A 521 -10.11 10.35 13.63
CA ILE A 521 -10.89 9.46 12.76
C ILE A 521 -10.87 10.05 11.35
N PRO A 522 -10.63 9.25 10.30
CA PRO A 522 -10.50 7.78 10.32
C PRO A 522 -9.08 7.22 10.46
N ASN A 523 -8.08 8.08 10.58
CA ASN A 523 -6.66 7.70 10.58
C ASN A 523 -6.27 6.98 11.87
N ALA A 524 -6.74 7.53 12.99
CA ALA A 524 -6.41 7.09 14.34
C ALA A 524 -7.68 7.14 15.21
N TYR A 525 -7.67 6.42 16.33
CA TYR A 525 -8.72 6.47 17.36
C TYR A 525 -10.14 6.12 16.85
N THR A 526 -10.24 5.38 15.74
CA THR A 526 -11.54 5.00 15.15
C THR A 526 -12.40 4.23 16.15
N THR A 527 -11.80 3.42 17.00
CA THR A 527 -12.48 2.63 18.03
C THR A 527 -12.75 3.44 19.29
N PHE A 528 -11.76 4.20 19.75
CA PHE A 528 -11.87 5.07 20.93
C PHE A 528 -12.96 6.14 20.78
N TYR A 529 -12.88 6.99 19.75
CA TYR A 529 -13.85 8.06 19.52
C TYR A 529 -15.07 7.60 18.72
N GLY A 530 -14.89 6.69 17.76
CA GLY A 530 -15.92 6.39 16.78
C GLY A 530 -17.15 5.74 17.39
N LEU A 531 -16.97 4.76 18.27
CA LEU A 531 -18.11 4.13 18.95
C LEU A 531 -18.90 5.14 19.78
N SER A 532 -18.20 6.03 20.48
CA SER A 532 -18.82 7.08 21.30
C SER A 532 -19.61 8.10 20.47
N ILE A 533 -19.16 8.43 19.26
CA ILE A 533 -19.91 9.29 18.33
C ILE A 533 -21.19 8.61 17.86
N THR A 534 -21.15 7.31 17.53
CA THR A 534 -22.36 6.54 17.21
C THR A 534 -23.33 6.51 18.39
N ILE A 535 -22.85 6.26 19.61
CA ILE A 535 -23.67 6.26 20.82
C ILE A 535 -24.28 7.64 21.06
N LEU A 536 -23.53 8.73 20.86
CA LEU A 536 -24.03 10.10 20.98
C LEU A 536 -25.19 10.36 20.01
N PHE A 537 -25.05 10.01 18.72
CA PHE A 537 -26.12 10.22 17.74
C PHE A 537 -27.34 9.34 18.01
N LEU A 538 -27.15 8.11 18.48
CA LEU A 538 -28.24 7.23 18.91
C LEU A 538 -28.93 7.74 20.18
N SER A 539 -28.18 8.35 21.10
CA SER A 539 -28.72 9.00 22.29
C SER A 539 -29.60 10.20 21.91
N LEU A 540 -29.06 11.14 21.11
CA LEU A 540 -29.81 12.31 20.62
C LEU A 540 -31.08 11.89 19.87
N ARG A 541 -30.99 10.83 19.05
CA ARG A 541 -32.15 10.26 18.35
C ARG A 541 -33.16 9.67 19.33
N SER A 542 -32.71 8.90 20.32
CA SER A 542 -33.59 8.30 21.32
C SER A 542 -34.29 9.38 22.15
N PHE A 543 -33.58 10.45 22.50
CA PHE A 543 -34.15 11.60 23.16
C PHE A 543 -35.23 12.28 22.31
N TYR A 544 -34.97 12.48 21.02
CA TYR A 544 -35.98 13.01 20.10
C TYR A 544 -37.23 12.10 20.00
N LEU A 545 -37.03 10.77 19.96
CA LEU A 545 -38.13 9.80 19.95
C LEU A 545 -38.90 9.77 21.28
N TYR A 546 -38.24 10.03 22.41
CA TYR A 546 -38.92 10.22 23.69
C TYR A 546 -39.88 11.42 23.62
N LEU A 547 -39.45 12.53 23.02
CA LEU A 547 -40.31 13.70 22.84
C LEU A 547 -41.50 13.42 21.90
N GLU A 548 -41.31 12.66 20.82
CA GLU A 548 -42.41 12.32 19.90
C GLU A 548 -43.35 11.23 20.44
N ARG A 549 -42.83 10.17 21.06
CA ARG A 549 -43.59 8.96 21.43
C ARG A 549 -43.99 8.91 22.90
N LYS A 550 -43.43 9.77 23.75
CA LYS A 550 -43.64 9.84 25.21
C LYS A 550 -43.38 8.52 25.95
N GLN A 551 -42.52 7.65 25.43
CA GLN A 551 -42.18 6.36 26.05
C GLN A 551 -40.91 6.46 26.90
N THR A 552 -40.99 6.03 28.16
CA THR A 552 -39.90 6.15 29.15
C THR A 552 -38.63 5.38 28.76
N ARG A 553 -38.74 4.27 28.03
CA ARG A 553 -37.58 3.52 27.54
C ARG A 553 -36.60 4.38 26.74
N HIS A 554 -37.11 5.34 25.97
CA HIS A 554 -36.29 6.16 25.08
C HIS A 554 -35.46 7.20 25.83
N ILE A 555 -35.97 7.77 26.94
CA ILE A 555 -35.19 8.67 27.79
C ILE A 555 -34.14 7.90 28.60
N ILE A 556 -34.44 6.68 29.02
CA ILE A 556 -33.47 5.80 29.69
C ILE A 556 -32.32 5.48 28.74
N PHE A 557 -32.60 4.99 27.53
CA PHE A 557 -31.57 4.69 26.53
C PHE A 557 -30.74 5.92 26.16
N SER A 558 -31.38 7.10 26.05
CA SER A 558 -30.65 8.33 25.80
C SER A 558 -29.73 8.71 26.97
N THR A 559 -30.25 8.68 28.20
CA THR A 559 -29.46 9.08 29.38
C THR A 559 -28.27 8.15 29.59
N ILE A 560 -28.49 6.82 29.50
CA ILE A 560 -27.40 5.83 29.60
C ILE A 560 -26.38 6.03 28.47
N GLY A 561 -26.84 6.19 27.23
CA GLY A 561 -25.94 6.43 26.10
C GLY A 561 -25.10 7.68 26.29
N TYR A 562 -25.70 8.77 26.79
CA TYR A 562 -24.98 10.01 27.07
C TYR A 562 -23.97 9.87 28.21
N ILE A 563 -24.32 9.15 29.29
CA ILE A 563 -23.38 8.83 30.38
C ILE A 563 -22.17 8.07 29.83
N ILE A 564 -22.38 7.05 28.98
CA ILE A 564 -21.28 6.32 28.36
C ILE A 564 -20.36 7.27 27.59
N CYS A 565 -20.91 8.22 26.82
CA CYS A 565 -20.11 9.22 26.12
C CYS A 565 -19.27 10.09 27.08
N LEU A 566 -19.84 10.55 28.20
CA LEU A 566 -19.13 11.36 29.19
C LEU A 566 -17.90 10.64 29.77
N PHE A 567 -18.02 9.33 30.03
CA PHE A 567 -16.90 8.51 30.52
C PHE A 567 -15.97 7.97 29.42
N THR A 568 -16.12 8.42 28.16
CA THR A 568 -15.16 8.14 27.09
C THR A 568 -14.25 9.33 26.79
N TYR A 569 -14.77 10.57 26.82
CA TYR A 569 -13.94 11.76 26.61
C TYR A 569 -14.65 13.04 27.08
N GLU A 570 -13.92 13.98 27.68
CA GLU A 570 -14.47 15.23 28.24
C GLU A 570 -15.21 16.10 27.21
N LEU A 571 -14.85 15.99 25.92
CA LEU A 571 -15.50 16.72 24.83
C LEU A 571 -17.02 16.56 24.77
N PHE A 572 -17.54 15.40 25.21
CA PHE A 572 -18.97 15.10 25.12
C PHE A 572 -19.84 15.95 26.06
N ILE A 573 -19.23 16.65 27.03
CA ILE A 573 -19.91 17.67 27.85
C ILE A 573 -20.49 18.78 26.94
N LEU A 574 -19.78 19.16 25.89
CA LEU A 574 -20.19 20.24 24.97
C LEU A 574 -21.46 19.90 24.15
N PHE A 575 -21.93 18.65 24.21
CA PHE A 575 -23.15 18.20 23.51
C PHE A 575 -24.40 18.19 24.41
N ALA A 576 -24.27 18.42 25.73
CA ALA A 576 -25.43 18.60 26.62
C ALA A 576 -26.42 19.68 26.11
N PRO A 577 -25.97 20.84 25.61
CA PRO A 577 -26.88 21.87 25.11
C PRO A 577 -27.72 21.44 23.89
N LEU A 578 -27.29 20.45 23.09
CA LEU A 578 -28.11 19.93 21.99
C LEU A 578 -29.42 19.32 22.51
N TYR A 579 -29.40 18.62 23.64
CA TYR A 579 -30.60 18.03 24.21
C TYR A 579 -31.59 19.14 24.58
N LEU A 580 -31.12 20.22 25.21
CA LEU A 580 -31.96 21.38 25.52
C LEU A 580 -32.54 22.02 24.25
N LEU A 581 -31.71 22.25 23.22
CA LEU A 581 -32.17 22.79 21.94
C LEU A 581 -33.22 21.90 21.27
N ILE A 582 -33.06 20.57 21.34
CA ILE A 582 -34.04 19.62 20.83
C ILE A 582 -35.36 19.74 21.60
N VAL A 583 -35.35 19.86 22.94
CA VAL A 583 -36.58 20.07 23.72
C VAL A 583 -37.25 21.39 23.37
N LEU A 584 -36.50 22.50 23.36
CA LEU A 584 -37.01 23.85 23.05
C LEU A 584 -37.58 23.95 21.64
N SER A 585 -37.11 23.11 20.69
CA SER A 585 -37.67 23.05 19.34
C SER A 585 -39.09 22.47 19.28
N ARG A 586 -39.53 21.79 20.36
CA ARG A 586 -40.81 21.07 20.43
C ARG A 586 -41.73 21.59 21.54
N GLU A 587 -41.18 21.92 22.70
CA GLU A 587 -41.90 22.38 23.87
C GLU A 587 -41.73 23.88 24.06
N LYS A 588 -42.87 24.60 24.09
CA LYS A 588 -42.88 26.07 24.23
C LYS A 588 -42.70 26.52 25.67
N GLU A 589 -43.12 25.70 26.65
CA GLU A 589 -43.05 26.04 28.07
C GLU A 589 -41.67 25.71 28.66
N LEU A 590 -40.95 26.74 29.11
CA LEU A 590 -39.60 26.59 29.64
C LEU A 590 -39.50 25.61 30.82
N LYS A 591 -40.47 25.63 31.74
CA LYS A 591 -40.51 24.76 32.92
C LYS A 591 -40.67 23.28 32.54
N LYS A 592 -41.57 22.96 31.61
CA LYS A 592 -41.74 21.60 31.08
C LYS A 592 -40.51 21.15 30.29
N SER A 593 -39.89 22.07 29.55
CA SER A 593 -38.66 21.78 28.82
C SER A 593 -37.51 21.39 29.75
N PHE A 594 -37.37 22.12 30.86
CA PHE A 594 -36.35 21.84 31.88
C PHE A 594 -36.54 20.46 32.52
N LEU A 595 -37.77 20.11 32.92
CA LEU A 595 -38.07 18.81 33.52
C LEU A 595 -37.74 17.64 32.59
N LYS A 596 -37.95 17.79 31.28
CA LYS A 596 -37.66 16.74 30.29
C LYS A 596 -36.18 16.53 30.02
N VAL A 597 -35.35 17.56 30.17
CA VAL A 597 -33.89 17.47 29.98
C VAL A 597 -33.14 17.22 31.28
N LEU A 598 -33.83 17.27 32.43
CA LEU A 598 -33.27 17.11 33.76
C LEU A 598 -32.36 15.86 33.91
N PRO A 599 -32.68 14.66 33.37
CA PRO A 599 -31.78 13.51 33.46
C PRO A 599 -30.40 13.74 32.81
N ILE A 600 -30.36 14.48 31.70
CA ILE A 600 -29.12 14.83 31.00
C ILE A 600 -28.33 15.88 31.80
N ILE A 601 -29.01 16.86 32.40
CA ILE A 601 -28.39 17.86 33.28
C ILE A 601 -27.75 17.19 34.50
N ILE A 602 -28.50 16.30 35.18
CA ILE A 602 -28.01 15.55 36.34
C ILE A 602 -26.80 14.68 35.96
N ALA A 603 -26.86 13.97 34.82
CA ALA A 603 -25.73 13.18 34.33
C ALA A 603 -24.48 14.05 34.08
N THR A 604 -24.65 15.22 33.47
CA THR A 604 -23.55 16.16 33.19
C THR A 604 -22.95 16.70 34.49
N ALA A 605 -23.80 17.15 35.43
CA ALA A 605 -23.36 17.68 36.71
C ALA A 605 -22.66 16.62 37.56
N GLY A 606 -23.21 15.40 37.59
CA GLY A 606 -22.61 14.26 38.28
C GLY A 606 -21.24 13.90 37.72
N TYR A 607 -21.09 13.89 36.39
CA TYR A 607 -19.78 13.68 35.76
C TYR A 607 -18.79 14.80 36.08
N LEU A 608 -19.20 16.07 36.05
CA LEU A 608 -18.32 17.19 36.38
C LEU A 608 -17.83 17.12 37.84
N VAL A 609 -18.71 16.83 38.80
CA VAL A 609 -18.33 16.63 40.20
C VAL A 609 -17.34 15.48 40.32
N PHE A 610 -17.63 14.34 39.70
CA PHE A 610 -16.73 13.19 39.67
C PHE A 610 -15.37 13.54 39.05
N TYR A 611 -15.36 14.23 37.91
CA TYR A 611 -14.14 14.64 37.22
C TYR A 611 -13.28 15.57 38.07
N LEU A 612 -13.89 16.54 38.76
CA LEU A 612 -13.18 17.46 39.66
C LEU A 612 -12.59 16.73 40.87
N ILE A 613 -13.35 15.82 41.49
CA ILE A 613 -12.84 14.96 42.57
C ILE A 613 -11.66 14.12 42.06
N TRP A 614 -11.83 13.45 40.91
CA TRP A 614 -10.78 12.65 40.28
C TRP A 614 -9.52 13.48 40.03
N ARG A 615 -9.68 14.67 39.48
CA ARG A 615 -8.58 15.59 39.19
C ARG A 615 -7.85 16.05 40.45
N SER A 616 -8.57 16.27 41.54
CA SER A 616 -7.98 16.63 42.83
C SER A 616 -7.15 15.50 43.46
N LEU A 617 -7.53 14.24 43.21
CA LEU A 617 -6.85 13.07 43.77
C LEU A 617 -5.59 12.67 42.99
N PHE A 618 -5.58 12.85 41.66
CA PHE A 618 -4.53 12.29 40.79
C PHE A 618 -3.71 13.32 39.99
N GLY A 619 -4.06 14.61 40.05
CA GLY A 619 -3.25 15.68 39.43
C GLY A 619 -3.25 15.70 37.89
N ALA A 620 -2.29 16.39 37.29
CA ALA A 620 -2.19 16.62 35.85
C ALA A 620 -0.82 16.15 35.31
N GLY A 621 -0.78 15.01 34.61
CA GLY A 621 0.50 14.42 34.20
C GLY A 621 1.21 15.05 32.98
N TYR A 622 0.57 15.96 32.23
CA TYR A 622 1.17 16.55 31.03
C TYR A 622 0.52 17.87 30.59
N GLN A 623 1.21 18.62 29.72
CA GLN A 623 0.84 19.97 29.27
C GLN A 623 -0.56 20.06 28.62
N GLY A 624 -0.98 19.03 27.87
CA GLY A 624 -2.31 19.00 27.25
C GLY A 624 -3.45 18.74 28.24
N ALA A 625 -3.15 18.54 29.52
CA ALA A 625 -4.13 18.47 30.59
C ALA A 625 -4.08 19.71 31.50
N THR A 626 -3.09 20.58 31.36
CA THR A 626 -2.92 21.78 32.18
C THR A 626 -3.26 23.05 31.41
N VAL A 627 -3.89 24.00 32.08
CA VAL A 627 -4.02 25.37 31.58
C VAL A 627 -2.93 26.19 32.27
N ASP A 628 -1.99 26.69 31.50
CA ASP A 628 -1.01 27.65 32.00
C ASP A 628 -1.57 29.07 31.84
N ILE A 629 -1.85 29.71 32.97
CA ILE A 629 -2.46 31.05 33.02
C ILE A 629 -1.47 32.10 32.49
N ALA A 630 -0.16 31.89 32.64
CA ALA A 630 0.86 32.84 32.21
C ALA A 630 1.02 32.91 30.68
N SER A 631 0.80 31.79 29.98
CA SER A 631 0.89 31.70 28.51
C SER A 631 -0.47 31.74 27.80
N PHE A 632 -1.57 31.94 28.54
CA PHE A 632 -2.92 31.92 27.96
C PHE A 632 -3.21 33.16 27.09
N SER A 633 -3.63 32.92 25.84
CA SER A 633 -4.00 33.97 24.89
C SER A 633 -5.35 33.71 24.24
N ILE A 634 -6.31 34.63 24.41
CA ILE A 634 -7.65 34.52 23.80
C ILE A 634 -7.56 34.55 22.27
N ARG A 635 -6.68 35.38 21.72
CA ARG A 635 -6.43 35.44 20.26
C ARG A 635 -6.00 34.09 19.73
N ASP A 636 -5.12 33.40 20.46
CA ASP A 636 -4.57 32.11 20.06
C ASP A 636 -5.56 30.97 20.27
N CYS A 637 -6.38 31.04 21.32
CA CYS A 637 -7.56 30.18 21.47
C CYS A 637 -8.47 30.27 20.24
N ILE A 638 -8.86 31.48 19.82
CA ILE A 638 -9.74 31.69 18.66
C ILE A 638 -9.08 31.16 17.39
N TYR A 639 -7.79 31.46 17.19
CA TYR A 639 -7.03 30.96 16.04
C TYR A 639 -7.01 29.41 16.02
N ALA A 640 -6.73 28.77 17.14
CA ALA A 640 -6.74 27.31 17.26
C ALA A 640 -8.14 26.72 16.99
N ILE A 641 -9.21 27.31 17.52
CA ILE A 641 -10.58 26.87 17.24
C ILE A 641 -10.85 26.87 15.73
N VAL A 642 -10.50 27.97 15.05
CA VAL A 642 -10.74 28.13 13.62
C VAL A 642 -9.93 27.13 12.81
N VAL A 643 -8.61 27.03 13.04
CA VAL A 643 -7.73 26.15 12.28
C VAL A 643 -8.12 24.68 12.47
N LEU A 644 -8.34 24.24 13.72
CA LEU A 644 -8.69 22.85 14.02
C LEU A 644 -10.04 22.47 13.41
N SER A 645 -11.06 23.32 13.58
CA SER A 645 -12.37 23.05 12.98
C SER A 645 -12.33 23.04 11.45
N LEU A 646 -11.70 24.03 10.83
CA LEU A 646 -11.64 24.13 9.37
C LEU A 646 -10.74 23.07 8.73
N SER A 647 -9.81 22.47 9.48
CA SER A 647 -8.99 21.33 9.00
C SER A 647 -9.84 20.11 8.60
N ALA A 648 -11.11 20.05 9.03
CA ALA A 648 -12.07 19.04 8.62
C ALA A 648 -12.48 19.14 7.14
N ILE A 649 -12.36 20.33 6.55
CA ILE A 649 -12.88 20.63 5.21
C ILE A 649 -11.81 20.27 4.15
N PRO A 650 -12.16 19.43 3.15
CA PRO A 650 -11.23 19.08 2.08
C PRO A 650 -10.69 20.30 1.32
N GLY A 651 -9.38 20.30 1.04
CA GLY A 651 -8.72 21.35 0.28
C GLY A 651 -8.25 22.55 1.11
N LEU A 652 -8.61 22.65 2.39
CA LEU A 652 -8.15 23.75 3.24
C LEU A 652 -6.62 23.69 3.52
N LEU A 653 -6.03 22.51 3.31
CA LEU A 653 -4.58 22.24 3.33
C LEU A 653 -3.74 23.12 2.39
N PHE A 654 -4.30 23.65 1.29
CA PHE A 654 -3.57 24.57 0.41
C PHE A 654 -3.45 25.99 0.98
N PHE A 655 -4.22 26.31 2.02
CA PHE A 655 -4.28 27.65 2.60
C PHE A 655 -3.63 27.73 3.99
N SER A 656 -3.17 26.61 4.54
CA SER A 656 -2.49 26.53 5.84
C SER A 656 -0.98 26.39 5.64
N ASP A 657 -0.18 27.21 6.32
CA ASP A 657 1.29 27.15 6.26
C ASP A 657 1.83 25.80 6.71
N LYS A 658 1.25 25.23 7.78
CA LYS A 658 1.60 23.90 8.31
C LYS A 658 1.43 22.81 7.25
N TYR A 659 0.25 22.73 6.62
CA TYR A 659 -0.04 21.66 5.67
C TYR A 659 0.67 21.85 4.32
N ARG A 660 0.91 23.10 3.90
CA ARG A 660 1.76 23.41 2.73
C ARG A 660 3.20 22.94 2.92
N TYR A 661 3.78 23.21 4.10
CA TYR A 661 5.12 22.72 4.42
C TYR A 661 5.22 21.20 4.31
N ILE A 662 4.25 20.46 4.87
CA ILE A 662 4.20 18.99 4.78
C ILE A 662 4.14 18.53 3.31
N LEU A 663 3.28 19.14 2.49
CA LEU A 663 3.19 18.79 1.07
C LEU A 663 4.49 19.06 0.31
N PHE A 664 5.18 20.16 0.60
CA PHE A 664 6.48 20.45 0.01
C PHE A 664 7.58 19.52 0.51
N SER A 665 7.53 19.07 1.76
CA SER A 665 8.49 18.06 2.25
C SER A 665 8.31 16.69 1.55
N LEU A 666 7.09 16.36 1.13
CA LEU A 666 6.77 15.07 0.48
C LEU A 666 6.93 15.09 -1.04
N TYR A 667 6.72 16.24 -1.69
CA TYR A 667 6.68 16.36 -3.16
C TYR A 667 7.62 17.43 -3.73
N GLY A 668 8.30 18.19 -2.88
CA GLY A 668 9.25 19.20 -3.28
C GLY A 668 10.57 18.55 -3.66
N ASP A 669 10.66 18.12 -4.90
CA ASP A 669 11.94 17.84 -5.52
C ASP A 669 12.75 19.16 -5.55
N GLN A 670 13.95 19.18 -4.96
CA GLN A 670 14.77 20.40 -4.93
C GLN A 670 15.20 20.86 -6.33
N GLN A 671 15.01 20.02 -7.35
CA GLN A 671 15.43 20.26 -8.74
C GLN A 671 14.46 21.07 -9.61
N PHE A 672 13.21 21.33 -9.18
CA PHE A 672 12.22 22.05 -10.00
C PHE A 672 11.79 23.39 -9.38
N ASP A 673 12.03 24.49 -10.10
CA ASP A 673 11.61 25.85 -9.74
C ASP A 673 10.09 26.05 -9.58
N ASN A 674 9.26 25.09 -10.00
CA ASN A 674 7.79 25.22 -10.02
C ASN A 674 7.06 24.22 -9.10
N ARG A 675 7.31 24.31 -7.78
CA ARG A 675 6.70 23.46 -6.74
C ARG A 675 5.16 23.38 -6.81
N TYR A 676 4.49 24.47 -7.19
CA TYR A 676 3.04 24.53 -7.31
C TYR A 676 2.49 23.74 -8.51
N LEU A 677 3.22 23.72 -9.63
CA LEU A 677 2.81 22.98 -10.82
C LEU A 677 2.91 21.46 -10.58
N ASN A 678 3.98 21.03 -9.92
CA ASN A 678 4.15 19.63 -9.49
C ASN A 678 3.04 19.19 -8.52
N MET A 679 2.64 20.06 -7.60
CA MET A 679 1.51 19.77 -6.72
C MET A 679 0.19 19.68 -7.49
N ALA A 680 -0.07 20.59 -8.45
CA ALA A 680 -1.28 20.58 -9.25
C ALA A 680 -1.41 19.31 -10.10
N THR A 681 -0.32 18.80 -10.69
CA THR A 681 -0.34 17.55 -11.48
C THR A 681 -0.62 16.32 -10.63
N GLN A 682 -0.22 16.32 -9.34
CA GLN A 682 -0.55 15.25 -8.39
C GLN A 682 -2.01 15.31 -7.90
N VAL A 683 -2.60 16.51 -7.82
CA VAL A 683 -4.01 16.69 -7.43
C VAL A 683 -4.95 16.35 -8.58
N PHE A 684 -4.70 16.85 -9.80
CA PHE A 684 -5.59 16.71 -10.95
C PHE A 684 -5.24 15.52 -11.84
N THR A 685 -5.06 14.35 -11.23
CA THR A 685 -4.93 13.09 -11.99
C THR A 685 -6.23 12.74 -12.71
N VAL A 686 -6.13 11.97 -13.80
CA VAL A 686 -7.30 11.50 -14.57
C VAL A 686 -8.32 10.79 -13.65
N GLU A 687 -7.84 10.00 -12.70
CA GLU A 687 -8.67 9.31 -11.70
C GLU A 687 -9.46 10.29 -10.82
N ASN A 688 -8.77 11.29 -10.24
CA ASN A 688 -9.41 12.30 -9.39
C ASN A 688 -10.46 13.10 -10.18
N ILE A 689 -10.14 13.46 -11.43
CA ILE A 689 -11.06 14.17 -12.33
C ILE A 689 -12.31 13.33 -12.59
N LEU A 690 -12.16 12.03 -12.91
CA LEU A 690 -13.30 11.13 -13.14
C LEU A 690 -14.19 11.00 -11.89
N LEU A 691 -13.60 10.85 -10.71
CA LEU A 691 -14.35 10.82 -9.44
C LEU A 691 -15.04 12.16 -9.15
N GLY A 692 -14.40 13.28 -9.48
CA GLY A 692 -15.00 14.62 -9.42
C GLY A 692 -16.23 14.73 -10.33
N ILE A 693 -16.14 14.30 -11.58
CA ILE A 693 -17.26 14.29 -12.55
C ILE A 693 -18.41 13.42 -12.06
N LEU A 694 -18.12 12.21 -11.56
CA LEU A 694 -19.14 11.33 -10.98
C LEU A 694 -19.80 11.97 -9.75
N SER A 695 -19.01 12.61 -8.90
CA SER A 695 -19.51 13.28 -7.68
C SER A 695 -20.39 14.49 -8.01
N PHE A 696 -19.99 15.27 -9.03
CA PHE A 696 -20.81 16.34 -9.60
C PHE A 696 -22.17 15.78 -10.04
N TYR A 697 -22.17 14.73 -10.87
CA TYR A 697 -23.40 14.17 -11.42
C TYR A 697 -24.33 13.65 -10.31
N VAL A 698 -23.80 12.89 -9.35
CA VAL A 698 -24.60 12.33 -8.25
C VAL A 698 -25.20 13.44 -7.40
N PHE A 699 -24.39 14.40 -6.95
CA PHE A 699 -24.87 15.49 -6.11
C PHE A 699 -25.85 16.41 -6.84
N TYR A 700 -25.61 16.67 -8.13
CA TYR A 700 -26.52 17.46 -8.98
C TYR A 700 -27.91 16.83 -9.04
N GLN A 701 -28.01 15.51 -9.27
CA GLN A 701 -29.28 14.81 -9.33
C GLN A 701 -30.02 14.83 -7.98
N LEU A 702 -29.31 14.63 -6.87
CA LEU A 702 -29.89 14.71 -5.53
C LEU A 702 -30.38 16.13 -5.23
N LEU A 703 -29.56 17.15 -5.50
CA LEU A 703 -29.88 18.53 -5.18
C LEU A 703 -31.03 19.09 -6.04
N LYS A 704 -31.08 18.73 -7.32
CA LYS A 704 -32.17 19.14 -8.25
C LYS A 704 -33.56 18.78 -7.72
N GLU A 705 -33.65 17.69 -6.98
CA GLU A 705 -34.91 17.16 -6.44
C GLU A 705 -35.23 17.64 -5.03
N SER A 706 -34.32 18.36 -4.40
CA SER A 706 -34.54 18.90 -3.06
C SER A 706 -35.68 19.92 -3.06
N LYS A 707 -36.57 19.78 -2.08
CA LYS A 707 -37.73 20.66 -1.84
C LYS A 707 -37.84 21.00 -0.35
N GLU A 708 -36.72 21.31 0.29
CA GLU A 708 -36.72 21.68 1.69
C GLU A 708 -37.46 23.00 1.89
N THR A 709 -38.50 22.98 2.73
CA THR A 709 -39.25 24.18 3.11
C THR A 709 -39.28 24.29 4.64
N LEU A 710 -38.91 25.47 5.13
CA LEU A 710 -38.87 25.81 6.56
C LEU A 710 -39.04 27.33 6.71
N PRO A 711 -39.80 27.80 7.72
CA PRO A 711 -39.89 29.22 8.03
C PRO A 711 -38.52 29.82 8.33
N LEU A 712 -38.30 31.08 7.90
CA LEU A 712 -37.02 31.79 8.01
C LEU A 712 -36.40 31.68 9.42
N LYS A 713 -37.17 32.00 10.47
CA LYS A 713 -36.69 31.97 11.85
C LYS A 713 -36.18 30.59 12.28
N LYS A 714 -36.88 29.52 11.91
CA LYS A 714 -36.48 28.14 12.26
C LYS A 714 -35.24 27.69 11.48
N MET A 715 -35.14 28.08 10.20
CA MET A 715 -33.95 27.77 9.40
C MET A 715 -32.72 28.52 9.91
N LEU A 716 -32.85 29.81 10.24
CA LEU A 716 -31.75 30.59 10.80
C LEU A 716 -31.25 29.99 12.12
N ILE A 717 -32.16 29.61 13.03
CA ILE A 717 -31.77 28.92 14.26
C ILE A 717 -31.01 27.63 13.95
N LEU A 718 -31.51 26.81 13.01
CA LEU A 718 -30.86 25.55 12.66
C LEU A 718 -29.47 25.77 12.06
N LEU A 719 -29.31 26.75 11.17
CA LEU A 719 -28.03 27.14 10.59
C LEU A 719 -27.06 27.68 11.65
N CYS A 720 -27.54 28.49 12.60
CA CYS A 720 -26.71 28.96 13.72
C CYS A 720 -26.26 27.80 14.62
N VAL A 721 -27.15 26.85 14.92
CA VAL A 721 -26.80 25.65 15.70
C VAL A 721 -25.77 24.81 14.97
N THR A 722 -25.97 24.50 13.68
CA THR A 722 -25.00 23.70 12.92
C THR A 722 -23.67 24.42 12.72
N ALA A 723 -23.67 25.74 12.52
CA ALA A 723 -22.45 26.54 12.49
C ALA A 723 -21.70 26.49 13.83
N ALA A 724 -22.40 26.72 14.95
CA ALA A 724 -21.81 26.68 16.28
C ALA A 724 -21.16 25.32 16.56
N TYR A 725 -21.85 24.22 16.26
CA TYR A 725 -21.31 22.86 16.45
C TYR A 725 -20.20 22.47 15.45
N GLY A 726 -19.95 23.27 14.41
CA GLY A 726 -18.74 23.15 13.59
C GLY A 726 -17.48 23.66 14.32
N PHE A 727 -17.62 24.60 15.26
CA PHE A 727 -16.50 25.20 15.98
C PHE A 727 -16.40 24.75 17.44
N LEU A 728 -17.54 24.46 18.07
CA LEU A 728 -17.64 24.10 19.47
C LEU A 728 -16.71 22.93 19.87
N PRO A 729 -16.58 21.84 19.08
CA PRO A 729 -15.73 20.72 19.49
C PRO A 729 -14.24 21.07 19.71
N SER A 730 -13.74 22.13 19.06
CA SER A 730 -12.34 22.53 19.18
C SER A 730 -12.05 23.39 20.41
N THR A 731 -13.10 23.89 21.09
CA THR A 731 -12.98 24.89 22.17
C THR A 731 -12.21 24.38 23.39
N LEU A 732 -12.52 23.19 23.90
CA LEU A 732 -11.84 22.66 25.10
C LEU A 732 -10.34 22.44 24.87
N LEU A 733 -9.96 21.99 23.68
CA LEU A 733 -8.55 21.76 23.34
C LEU A 733 -7.80 23.08 23.20
N SER A 734 -8.40 24.07 22.53
CA SER A 734 -7.74 25.36 22.28
C SER A 734 -7.35 26.16 23.53
N VAL A 735 -7.83 25.79 24.72
CA VAL A 735 -7.46 26.45 25.99
C VAL A 735 -6.03 26.11 26.42
N THR A 736 -5.50 24.95 26.03
CA THR A 736 -4.16 24.52 26.50
C THR A 736 -3.04 25.03 25.58
N PRO A 737 -1.85 25.34 26.14
CA PRO A 737 -0.70 25.81 25.35
C PRO A 737 -0.26 24.83 24.25
N LEU A 738 -0.38 23.52 24.51
CA LEU A 738 -0.04 22.46 23.55
C LEU A 738 -0.74 22.68 22.20
N TYR A 739 -2.06 22.88 22.23
CA TYR A 739 -2.87 23.01 21.02
C TYR A 739 -2.76 24.41 20.40
N GLN A 740 -2.54 25.45 21.19
CA GLN A 740 -2.29 26.81 20.67
C GLN A 740 -0.96 26.89 19.91
N ASN A 741 0.09 26.24 20.41
CA ASN A 741 1.39 26.20 19.75
C ASN A 741 1.36 25.29 18.51
N ALA A 742 0.71 24.13 18.60
CA ALA A 742 0.64 23.14 17.52
C ALA A 742 0.01 23.64 16.21
N VAL A 743 -0.89 24.64 16.27
CA VAL A 743 -1.50 25.24 15.07
C VAL A 743 -0.65 26.35 14.45
N LYS A 744 0.33 26.88 15.19
CA LYS A 744 1.24 27.95 14.74
C LYS A 744 2.57 27.41 14.21
N THR A 745 3.00 26.26 14.70
CA THR A 745 4.28 25.66 14.30
C THR A 745 4.19 25.00 12.93
N SER A 746 5.22 25.18 12.10
CA SER A 746 5.44 24.38 10.88
C SER A 746 5.93 22.96 11.21
N SER A 747 6.25 22.66 12.47
CA SER A 747 6.68 21.34 12.94
C SER A 747 5.52 20.38 13.15
N PHE A 748 5.85 19.08 13.22
CA PHE A 748 4.89 18.00 13.34
C PHE A 748 4.35 17.86 14.78
N LEU A 749 3.50 18.80 15.18
CA LEU A 749 2.72 18.71 16.42
C LEU A 749 1.28 18.30 16.10
N THR A 750 0.85 17.18 16.66
CA THR A 750 -0.42 16.51 16.38
C THR A 750 -1.58 17.07 17.21
N VAL A 751 -2.76 17.25 16.60
CA VAL A 751 -3.95 17.78 17.27
C VAL A 751 -5.24 17.02 16.95
N THR A 752 -5.94 16.57 17.99
CA THR A 752 -7.14 15.72 17.90
C THR A 752 -8.46 16.51 17.80
N ALA A 753 -8.74 17.24 16.72
CA ALA A 753 -10.11 17.76 16.51
C ALA A 753 -10.39 18.21 15.08
N SER A 754 -11.24 17.47 14.36
CA SER A 754 -11.88 17.93 13.11
C SER A 754 -13.07 17.04 12.68
N TYR A 755 -13.03 15.75 13.01
CA TYR A 755 -14.00 14.76 12.51
C TYR A 755 -15.47 15.04 12.89
N ILE A 756 -15.74 15.44 14.15
CA ILE A 756 -17.12 15.76 14.57
C ILE A 756 -17.62 17.05 13.90
N SER A 757 -16.73 18.03 13.73
CA SER A 757 -17.02 19.31 13.05
C SER A 757 -17.45 19.09 11.59
N LEU A 758 -16.91 18.07 10.92
CA LEU A 758 -17.28 17.72 9.54
C LEU A 758 -18.78 17.42 9.39
N PHE A 759 -19.38 16.68 10.35
CA PHE A 759 -20.83 16.39 10.33
C PHE A 759 -21.66 17.68 10.37
N ALA A 760 -21.24 18.64 11.19
CA ALA A 760 -21.93 19.92 11.36
C ALA A 760 -21.79 20.80 10.12
N PHE A 761 -20.59 20.92 9.54
CA PHE A 761 -20.36 21.67 8.31
C PHE A 761 -21.14 21.11 7.11
N ILE A 762 -21.13 19.78 6.92
CA ILE A 762 -21.87 19.15 5.82
C ILE A 762 -23.36 19.39 5.97
N LEU A 763 -23.91 19.24 7.17
CA LEU A 763 -25.31 19.51 7.43
C LEU A 763 -25.65 20.99 7.20
N PHE A 764 -24.79 21.92 7.64
CA PHE A 764 -24.94 23.36 7.41
C PHE A 764 -25.03 23.68 5.91
N PHE A 765 -24.07 23.26 5.10
CA PHE A 765 -24.05 23.57 3.67
C PHE A 765 -25.21 22.90 2.92
N CYS A 766 -25.53 21.64 3.25
CA CYS A 766 -26.67 20.95 2.65
C CYS A 766 -27.99 21.65 2.98
N LEU A 767 -28.21 22.07 4.23
CA LEU A 767 -29.41 22.83 4.63
C LEU A 767 -29.46 24.20 3.94
N LEU A 768 -28.36 24.94 3.92
CA LEU A 768 -28.29 26.26 3.30
C LEU A 768 -28.65 26.21 1.82
N ILE A 769 -28.01 25.31 1.06
CA ILE A 769 -28.21 25.21 -0.39
C ILE A 769 -29.62 24.73 -0.70
N THR A 770 -30.12 23.71 0.01
CA THR A 770 -31.48 23.17 -0.20
C THR A 770 -32.58 24.16 0.18
N TRP A 771 -32.30 25.11 1.07
CA TRP A 771 -33.21 26.19 1.46
C TRP A 771 -33.20 27.39 0.51
N LEU A 772 -32.04 27.73 -0.06
CA LEU A 772 -31.90 28.81 -1.04
C LEU A 772 -32.47 28.43 -2.40
N LEU A 773 -32.30 27.17 -2.82
CA LEU A 773 -32.66 26.70 -4.15
C LEU A 773 -34.11 27.01 -4.57
N PRO A 774 -35.14 26.77 -3.72
CA PRO A 774 -36.53 27.03 -4.08
C PRO A 774 -36.89 28.52 -4.14
N LYS A 775 -36.08 29.40 -3.53
CA LYS A 775 -36.34 30.85 -3.47
C LYS A 775 -35.86 31.60 -4.72
N ILE A 776 -35.02 30.97 -5.53
CA ILE A 776 -34.51 31.57 -6.77
C ILE A 776 -35.54 31.38 -7.88
N THR A 777 -36.20 32.47 -8.27
CA THR A 777 -37.23 32.48 -9.33
C THR A 777 -36.65 32.31 -10.73
N SER A 778 -35.46 32.86 -10.99
CA SER A 778 -34.77 32.73 -12.29
C SER A 778 -34.26 31.29 -12.50
N GLN A 779 -34.76 30.63 -13.55
CA GLN A 779 -34.32 29.28 -13.93
C GLN A 779 -32.83 29.23 -14.28
N LYS A 780 -32.27 30.30 -14.86
CA LYS A 780 -30.84 30.45 -15.14
C LYS A 780 -30.04 30.47 -13.85
N ASN A 781 -30.40 31.33 -12.89
CA ASN A 781 -29.68 31.45 -11.61
C ASN A 781 -29.80 30.18 -10.77
N ARG A 782 -30.95 29.49 -10.84
CA ARG A 782 -31.13 28.19 -10.19
C ARG A 782 -30.20 27.13 -10.78
N LYS A 783 -30.07 27.06 -12.12
CA LYS A 783 -29.09 26.16 -12.77
C LYS A 783 -27.65 26.51 -12.39
N ILE A 784 -27.31 27.80 -12.32
CA ILE A 784 -25.97 28.24 -11.89
C ILE A 784 -25.68 27.78 -10.47
N LEU A 785 -26.59 27.99 -9.52
CA LEU A 785 -26.39 27.55 -8.13
C LEU A 785 -26.27 26.02 -8.03
N LEU A 786 -27.08 25.25 -8.78
CA LEU A 786 -26.96 23.79 -8.87
C LEU A 786 -25.57 23.38 -9.34
N CYS A 787 -25.07 23.98 -10.42
CA CYS A 787 -23.75 23.69 -10.96
C CYS A 787 -22.65 24.08 -9.98
N LEU A 788 -22.69 25.28 -9.38
CA LEU A 788 -21.70 25.74 -8.41
C LEU A 788 -21.63 24.81 -7.19
N ALA A 789 -22.78 24.49 -6.58
CA ALA A 789 -22.84 23.58 -5.44
C ALA A 789 -22.30 22.18 -5.78
N SER A 790 -22.64 21.67 -6.96
CA SER A 790 -22.17 20.35 -7.41
C SER A 790 -20.68 20.35 -7.76
N SER A 791 -20.16 21.46 -8.30
CA SER A 791 -18.73 21.66 -8.57
C SER A 791 -17.92 21.77 -7.28
N MET A 792 -18.46 22.40 -6.23
CA MET A 792 -17.80 22.42 -4.91
C MET A 792 -17.66 21.01 -4.33
N ILE A 793 -18.68 20.16 -4.46
CA ILE A 793 -18.61 18.75 -4.04
C ILE A 793 -17.62 17.96 -4.91
N ALA A 794 -17.56 18.23 -6.21
CA ALA A 794 -16.58 17.61 -7.10
C ALA A 794 -15.14 17.96 -6.71
N LEU A 795 -14.87 19.25 -6.42
CA LEU A 795 -13.57 19.72 -5.93
C LEU A 795 -13.24 19.13 -4.57
N ALA A 796 -14.20 19.08 -3.64
CA ALA A 796 -14.03 18.44 -2.34
C ALA A 796 -13.67 16.95 -2.50
N CYS A 797 -14.26 16.25 -3.47
CA CYS A 797 -13.90 14.86 -3.80
C CYS A 797 -12.46 14.73 -4.29
N ILE A 798 -12.04 15.59 -5.22
CA ILE A 798 -10.68 15.61 -5.77
C ILE A 798 -9.67 15.82 -4.64
N PHE A 799 -9.89 16.84 -3.82
CA PHE A 799 -8.97 17.18 -2.73
C PHE A 799 -8.95 16.14 -1.62
N SER A 800 -10.11 15.65 -1.18
CA SER A 800 -10.18 14.60 -0.16
C SER A 800 -9.50 13.32 -0.64
N ASN A 801 -9.57 13.04 -1.96
CA ASN A 801 -8.96 11.87 -2.55
C ASN A 801 -7.45 11.99 -2.68
N PHE A 802 -6.96 13.14 -3.16
CA PHE A 802 -5.54 13.46 -3.17
C PHE A 802 -4.94 13.31 -1.77
N GLN A 803 -5.54 13.96 -0.78
CA GLN A 803 -5.08 13.93 0.61
C GLN A 803 -5.08 12.51 1.20
N SER A 804 -6.18 11.74 1.03
CA SER A 804 -6.23 10.34 1.46
C SER A 804 -5.17 9.49 0.77
N ASN A 805 -4.93 9.67 -0.54
CA ASN A 805 -3.92 8.92 -1.27
C ASN A 805 -2.50 9.22 -0.77
N THR A 806 -2.16 10.49 -0.60
CA THR A 806 -0.86 10.92 -0.08
C THR A 806 -0.59 10.33 1.30
N ILE A 807 -1.52 10.50 2.24
CA ILE A 807 -1.35 10.02 3.61
C ILE A 807 -1.29 8.49 3.63
N THR A 808 -2.13 7.81 2.85
CA THR A 808 -2.12 6.35 2.80
C THR A 808 -0.79 5.79 2.30
N LYS A 809 -0.20 6.38 1.26
CA LYS A 809 1.12 5.98 0.76
C LYS A 809 2.20 6.13 1.83
N HIS A 810 2.20 7.24 2.55
CA HIS A 810 3.15 7.43 3.64
C HIS A 810 2.89 6.45 4.81
N GLN A 811 1.63 6.16 5.14
CA GLN A 811 1.31 5.17 6.17
C GLN A 811 1.70 3.74 5.76
N GLU A 812 1.58 3.40 4.47
CA GLU A 812 2.12 2.15 3.91
C GLU A 812 3.65 2.11 4.07
N TYR A 813 4.34 3.21 3.77
CA TYR A 813 5.78 3.36 3.98
C TYR A 813 6.20 3.11 5.45
N LEU A 814 5.48 3.69 6.42
CA LEU A 814 5.76 3.47 7.85
C LEU A 814 5.46 2.04 8.30
N LYS A 815 4.38 1.45 7.78
CA LYS A 815 4.06 0.05 8.03
C LYS A 815 5.17 -0.86 7.53
N HIS A 816 5.69 -0.61 6.34
CA HIS A 816 6.82 -1.36 5.79
C HIS A 816 8.08 -1.21 6.67
N ARG A 817 8.38 0.00 7.14
CA ARG A 817 9.49 0.26 8.08
C ARG A 817 9.36 -0.57 9.36
N LEU A 818 8.22 -0.46 10.06
CA LEU A 818 7.99 -1.18 11.32
C LEU A 818 7.98 -2.69 11.11
N SER A 819 7.38 -3.17 10.02
CA SER A 819 7.38 -4.61 9.70
C SER A 819 8.79 -5.11 9.41
N PHE A 820 9.63 -4.31 8.76
CA PHE A 820 11.01 -4.68 8.46
C PHE A 820 11.86 -4.76 9.72
N ILE A 821 11.79 -3.75 10.60
CA ILE A 821 12.45 -3.78 11.91
C ILE A 821 11.94 -4.97 12.75
N ASN A 822 10.63 -5.22 12.75
CA ASN A 822 10.06 -6.37 13.46
C ASN A 822 10.56 -7.72 12.91
N SER A 823 10.65 -7.88 11.59
CA SER A 823 11.21 -9.09 10.99
C SER A 823 12.67 -9.29 11.38
N PHE A 824 13.44 -8.20 11.51
CA PHE A 824 14.82 -8.26 12.00
C PHE A 824 14.90 -8.68 13.47
N ILE A 825 14.10 -8.07 14.35
CA ILE A 825 14.07 -8.40 15.79
C ILE A 825 13.70 -9.87 16.03
N ASN A 826 12.82 -10.45 15.20
CA ASN A 826 12.43 -11.86 15.30
C ASN A 826 13.36 -12.82 14.51
N SER A 827 14.43 -12.32 13.90
CA SER A 827 15.38 -13.16 13.18
C SER A 827 16.31 -13.90 14.15
N ASP A 828 16.88 -15.01 13.69
CA ASP A 828 17.89 -15.76 14.47
C ASP A 828 19.10 -14.90 14.82
N ALA A 829 19.46 -13.95 13.96
CA ALA A 829 20.57 -13.03 14.21
C ALA A 829 20.35 -12.13 15.43
N PHE A 830 19.15 -11.59 15.59
CA PHE A 830 18.83 -10.75 16.75
C PHE A 830 18.48 -11.60 17.97
N SER A 831 17.85 -12.76 17.79
CA SER A 831 17.50 -13.66 18.90
C SER A 831 18.72 -14.18 19.68
N ASN A 832 19.91 -14.14 19.09
CA ASN A 832 21.16 -14.59 19.70
C ASN A 832 21.85 -13.58 20.63
N ILE A 833 21.38 -12.33 20.73
CA ILE A 833 21.97 -11.34 21.67
C ILE A 833 21.79 -11.75 23.13
N GLU A 834 22.74 -11.35 23.98
CA GLU A 834 22.71 -11.66 25.41
C GLU A 834 21.56 -10.95 26.13
N ASP A 835 21.01 -11.59 27.17
CA ASP A 835 20.01 -10.97 28.03
C ASP A 835 20.67 -9.85 28.87
N GLY A 836 20.07 -8.67 28.91
CA GLY A 836 20.63 -7.44 29.52
C GLY A 836 21.52 -6.60 28.59
N ALA A 837 21.64 -6.96 27.31
CA ALA A 837 22.42 -6.20 26.32
C ALA A 837 21.85 -4.79 26.04
N THR A 838 22.72 -3.86 25.66
CA THR A 838 22.35 -2.50 25.24
C THR A 838 22.46 -2.34 23.73
N VAL A 839 21.44 -1.84 23.04
CA VAL A 839 21.44 -1.57 21.60
C VAL A 839 21.39 -0.07 21.35
N TYR A 840 22.48 0.50 20.83
CA TYR A 840 22.55 1.87 20.35
C TYR A 840 21.93 1.97 18.95
N SER A 841 20.82 2.72 18.83
CA SER A 841 20.10 2.87 17.57
C SER A 841 19.27 4.16 17.48
N PRO A 842 19.85 5.32 17.14
CA PRO A 842 19.08 6.54 16.92
C PRO A 842 18.04 6.39 15.79
N SER A 843 18.36 5.59 14.77
CA SER A 843 17.55 5.42 13.56
C SER A 843 16.17 4.80 13.82
N ILE A 844 16.05 3.85 14.74
CA ILE A 844 14.75 3.19 15.00
C ILE A 844 13.82 4.07 15.82
N PHE A 845 14.34 5.13 16.45
CA PHE A 845 13.53 6.15 17.14
C PHE A 845 13.17 7.34 16.24
N LYS A 846 13.63 7.35 14.97
CA LYS A 846 13.31 8.42 14.01
C LYS A 846 11.79 8.60 13.93
N SER A 847 11.35 9.82 14.28
CA SER A 847 9.95 10.23 14.21
C SER A 847 9.61 10.57 12.76
N GLU A 848 8.53 9.99 12.27
CA GLU A 848 8.03 10.21 10.91
C GLU A 848 6.53 10.53 10.99
N MET A 849 6.18 11.75 10.61
CA MET A 849 4.83 12.29 10.81
C MET A 849 4.33 12.09 12.25
N SER A 850 3.13 11.51 12.42
CA SER A 850 2.45 11.34 13.72
C SER A 850 2.94 10.15 14.53
N LEU A 851 3.87 9.37 13.97
CA LEU A 851 4.47 8.22 14.62
C LEU A 851 5.82 8.64 15.23
N ALA A 852 5.78 9.02 16.51
CA ALA A 852 6.95 9.19 17.35
C ALA A 852 7.08 7.99 18.27
N ILE A 853 8.19 7.26 18.23
CA ILE A 853 8.38 6.05 19.03
C ILE A 853 8.91 6.43 20.41
N HIS A 854 8.21 6.01 21.46
CA HIS A 854 8.62 6.26 22.85
C HIS A 854 9.92 5.52 23.20
N ASP A 855 10.72 6.06 24.10
CA ASP A 855 12.06 5.55 24.41
C ASP A 855 12.03 4.12 24.94
N SER A 856 11.06 3.81 25.80
CA SER A 856 10.85 2.46 26.35
C SER A 856 10.17 1.46 25.41
N PHE A 857 9.74 1.89 24.21
CA PHE A 857 8.92 1.06 23.33
C PHE A 857 9.62 -0.23 22.92
N TRP A 858 10.87 -0.11 22.43
CA TRP A 858 11.61 -1.25 21.90
C TRP A 858 12.05 -2.22 23.00
N ASP A 859 12.38 -1.72 24.19
CA ASP A 859 12.67 -2.52 25.39
C ASP A 859 11.48 -3.41 25.78
N GLU A 860 10.29 -2.81 25.86
CA GLU A 860 9.07 -3.56 26.17
C GLU A 860 8.72 -4.54 25.04
N TYR A 861 8.94 -4.14 23.79
CA TYR A 861 8.64 -4.95 22.63
C TYR A 861 9.47 -6.22 22.60
N THR A 862 10.79 -6.12 22.72
CA THR A 862 11.71 -7.28 22.71
C THR A 862 11.45 -8.19 23.91
N LYS A 863 11.16 -7.64 25.08
CA LYS A 863 10.78 -8.42 26.26
C LYS A 863 9.55 -9.30 26.01
N ILE A 864 8.55 -8.80 25.29
CA ILE A 864 7.34 -9.56 24.96
C ILE A 864 7.60 -10.58 23.85
N GLN A 865 8.30 -10.19 22.79
CA GLN A 865 8.50 -11.05 21.63
C GLN A 865 9.52 -12.18 21.87
N LEU A 866 10.62 -11.86 22.58
CA LEU A 866 11.78 -12.75 22.74
C LEU A 866 11.94 -13.27 24.17
N GLY A 867 11.26 -12.68 25.16
CA GLY A 867 11.46 -13.02 26.57
C GLY A 867 12.77 -12.52 27.18
N LYS A 868 13.53 -11.68 26.45
CA LYS A 868 14.82 -11.11 26.87
C LYS A 868 14.71 -9.63 27.19
N THR A 869 15.49 -9.15 28.15
CA THR A 869 15.60 -7.73 28.51
C THR A 869 16.70 -7.10 27.65
N VAL A 870 16.33 -6.24 26.71
CA VAL A 870 17.27 -5.53 25.84
C VAL A 870 17.00 -4.04 25.95
N HIS A 871 18.03 -3.24 26.21
CA HIS A 871 17.90 -1.80 26.41
C HIS A 871 18.28 -1.02 25.15
N PHE A 872 17.33 -0.32 24.55
CA PHE A 872 17.58 0.50 23.36
C PHE A 872 17.85 1.95 23.74
N THR A 873 18.87 2.55 23.15
CA THR A 873 19.27 3.94 23.44
C THR A 873 19.51 4.76 22.17
N LYS A 874 19.15 6.05 22.23
CA LYS A 874 19.46 7.07 21.21
C LYS A 874 20.84 7.68 21.41
N GLU A 875 21.38 7.57 22.62
CA GLU A 875 22.66 8.13 23.01
C GLU A 875 23.67 6.99 23.16
N LEU A 876 24.93 7.25 22.82
CA LEU A 876 25.97 6.25 22.97
C LEU A 876 26.14 5.91 24.46
N PRO A 877 26.12 4.63 24.86
CA PRO A 877 26.37 4.24 26.23
C PRO A 877 27.84 4.51 26.63
N ASN A 878 28.06 4.96 27.86
CA ASN A 878 29.40 5.20 28.40
C ASN A 878 30.22 3.91 28.48
N SER A 879 31.54 4.00 28.34
CA SER A 879 32.52 2.89 28.36
C SER A 879 32.59 2.05 29.65
N SER A 880 31.73 2.32 30.63
CA SER A 880 31.64 1.62 31.93
C SER A 880 30.46 0.65 32.05
N VAL A 881 29.73 0.41 30.96
CA VAL A 881 28.62 -0.55 30.94
C VAL A 881 29.18 -1.98 30.89
N ASN A 882 29.07 -2.71 32.00
CA ASN A 882 29.44 -4.14 32.14
C ASN A 882 28.56 -5.11 31.31
N SER A 883 27.77 -4.61 30.34
CA SER A 883 26.89 -5.41 29.50
C SER A 883 27.20 -5.20 28.01
N PRO A 884 27.03 -6.23 27.16
CA PRO A 884 27.39 -6.16 25.75
C PRO A 884 26.60 -5.07 25.02
N VAL A 885 27.31 -4.25 24.24
CA VAL A 885 26.73 -3.16 23.46
C VAL A 885 26.65 -3.55 21.99
N TYR A 886 25.52 -3.27 21.36
CA TYR A 886 25.25 -3.52 19.94
C TYR A 886 24.90 -2.22 19.22
N TYR A 887 25.25 -2.14 17.95
CA TYR A 887 24.83 -1.07 17.04
C TYR A 887 23.72 -1.57 16.13
N LEU A 888 22.69 -0.75 15.94
CA LEU A 888 21.65 -1.00 14.95
C LEU A 888 21.37 0.29 14.18
N LYS A 889 21.48 0.27 12.85
CA LYS A 889 21.08 1.38 11.99
C LYS A 889 20.10 0.92 10.92
N GLU A 890 18.90 1.45 10.96
CA GLU A 890 17.90 1.33 9.88
C GLU A 890 18.00 2.55 8.98
N THR A 891 18.06 2.34 7.67
CA THR A 891 18.03 3.47 6.73
C THR A 891 17.43 3.07 5.37
N GLU A 892 17.03 4.09 4.63
CA GLU A 892 16.48 4.00 3.29
C GLU A 892 17.54 4.35 2.24
N LEU A 893 17.44 3.73 1.06
CA LEU A 893 18.47 3.79 0.03
C LEU A 893 18.25 4.89 -1.02
N ASP A 894 16.99 5.18 -1.34
CA ASP A 894 16.50 6.35 -2.08
C ASP A 894 14.97 6.24 -2.19
N SER A 895 14.31 7.13 -2.94
CA SER A 895 12.86 7.16 -3.30
C SER A 895 12.19 5.86 -3.82
N ARG A 896 12.86 4.71 -3.76
CA ARG A 896 12.47 3.41 -4.31
C ARG A 896 11.84 2.43 -3.31
N GLU A 897 11.59 2.83 -2.06
CA GLU A 897 11.03 1.99 -0.98
C GLU A 897 11.95 0.81 -0.59
N GLU A 898 13.27 0.94 -0.79
CA GLU A 898 14.27 -0.08 -0.43
C GLU A 898 14.95 0.29 0.88
N ARG A 899 15.01 -0.66 1.83
CA ARG A 899 15.52 -0.44 3.19
C ARG A 899 16.60 -1.45 3.56
N TYR A 900 17.51 -1.02 4.43
CA TYR A 900 18.47 -1.92 5.05
C TYR A 900 18.64 -1.66 6.54
N ILE A 901 19.02 -2.72 7.26
CA ILE A 901 19.45 -2.67 8.65
C ILE A 901 20.91 -3.11 8.69
N VAL A 902 21.75 -2.28 9.30
CA VAL A 902 23.10 -2.63 9.73
C VAL A 902 23.04 -3.00 11.20
N PHE A 903 23.57 -4.15 11.56
CA PHE A 903 23.62 -4.63 12.94
C PHE A 903 25.00 -5.22 13.26
N GLY A 904 25.54 -4.90 14.44
CA GLY A 904 26.85 -5.42 14.87
C GLY A 904 27.08 -5.25 16.37
N LYS A 905 28.05 -5.98 16.92
CA LYS A 905 28.47 -5.91 18.33
C LYS A 905 29.67 -4.96 18.48
N PHE A 906 29.69 -4.11 19.50
CA PHE A 906 30.84 -3.26 19.79
C PHE A 906 32.00 -4.08 20.38
N ASN A 907 33.22 -3.73 19.99
CA ASN A 907 34.43 -4.18 20.70
C ASN A 907 34.61 -3.36 22.00
N GLU A 908 35.18 -3.96 23.05
CA GLU A 908 35.29 -3.39 24.41
C GLU A 908 36.10 -2.08 24.52
N SER A 909 36.68 -1.57 23.42
CA SER A 909 37.63 -0.45 23.44
C SER A 909 37.56 0.40 22.16
N VAL A 910 36.64 1.35 22.03
CA VAL A 910 36.71 2.32 20.92
C VAL A 910 36.16 3.71 21.29
N GLU A 911 36.97 4.75 21.05
CA GLU A 911 36.59 6.16 21.11
C GLU A 911 35.77 6.61 19.89
N LEU A 912 34.95 7.64 20.10
CA LEU A 912 33.83 8.17 19.30
C LEU A 912 33.97 8.34 17.76
N ALA A 913 35.14 8.14 17.15
CA ALA A 913 35.37 8.47 15.73
C ALA A 913 35.20 7.28 14.76
N ASP A 914 35.43 6.04 15.21
CA ASP A 914 35.50 4.86 14.32
C ASP A 914 34.64 3.71 14.84
N PHE A 915 33.37 3.60 14.41
CA PHE A 915 32.52 2.46 14.83
C PHE A 915 33.01 1.16 14.22
N THR A 916 33.67 0.34 15.03
CA THR A 916 34.33 -0.88 14.58
C THR A 916 33.73 -2.14 15.22
N SER A 917 33.49 -3.17 14.40
CA SER A 917 33.06 -4.50 14.83
C SER A 917 33.93 -5.60 14.20
N ASN A 918 34.00 -6.78 14.81
CA ASN A 918 34.60 -7.97 14.18
C ASN A 918 33.56 -8.79 13.37
N GLU A 919 32.27 -8.58 13.63
CA GLU A 919 31.15 -9.24 12.95
C GLU A 919 30.03 -8.23 12.65
N ALA A 920 29.58 -8.17 11.41
CA ALA A 920 28.49 -7.29 11.02
C ALA A 920 27.48 -8.02 10.14
N LEU A 921 26.20 -7.79 10.41
CA LEU A 921 25.10 -8.28 9.63
C LEU A 921 24.41 -7.11 8.92
N VAL A 922 24.27 -7.22 7.60
CA VAL A 922 23.48 -6.30 6.79
C VAL A 922 22.30 -7.04 6.22
N ILE A 923 21.09 -6.62 6.61
CA ILE A 923 19.86 -7.16 6.06
C ILE A 923 19.28 -6.14 5.08
N TYR A 924 19.01 -6.59 3.85
CA TYR A 924 18.41 -5.78 2.81
C TYR A 924 16.99 -6.27 2.47
N SER A 925 16.05 -5.33 2.35
CA SER A 925 14.68 -5.58 1.88
C SER A 925 14.38 -4.76 0.62
N GLY A 926 14.34 -5.44 -0.53
CA GLY A 926 13.87 -4.90 -1.81
C GLY A 926 12.51 -5.47 -2.22
N LYS A 927 11.87 -4.89 -3.25
CA LYS A 927 10.48 -5.21 -3.68
C LYS A 927 10.15 -6.69 -3.92
N GLN A 928 11.13 -7.60 -4.00
CA GLN A 928 10.87 -9.02 -4.22
C GLN A 928 11.76 -10.02 -3.44
N LYS A 929 12.79 -9.63 -2.65
CA LYS A 929 13.64 -10.58 -1.90
C LYS A 929 14.28 -9.96 -0.64
N GLN A 930 14.42 -10.77 0.42
CA GLN A 930 15.29 -10.49 1.56
C GLN A 930 16.68 -11.09 1.27
N HIS A 931 17.73 -10.29 1.46
CA HIS A 931 19.11 -10.74 1.32
C HIS A 931 19.82 -10.53 2.65
N ILE A 932 20.44 -11.61 3.16
CA ILE A 932 21.25 -11.58 4.39
C ILE A 932 22.71 -11.56 3.96
N ILE A 933 23.43 -10.51 4.37
CA ILE A 933 24.87 -10.43 4.18
C ILE A 933 25.56 -10.51 5.54
N GLU A 934 26.34 -11.56 5.69
CA GLU A 934 27.16 -11.83 6.88
C GLU A 934 28.61 -11.49 6.54
N GLY A 935 29.21 -10.55 7.27
CA GLY A 935 30.64 -10.27 7.22
C GLY A 935 31.31 -10.73 8.51
N LYS A 936 32.34 -11.59 8.39
CA LYS A 936 33.10 -12.12 9.53
C LYS A 936 34.61 -11.88 9.34
N LEU A 937 35.23 -11.21 10.31
CA LEU A 937 36.68 -11.11 10.41
C LEU A 937 37.20 -12.28 11.25
N ASN A 938 37.92 -13.21 10.61
CA ASN A 938 38.59 -14.30 11.31
C ASN A 938 39.98 -13.82 11.80
N ALA A 939 40.39 -14.26 13.00
CA ALA A 939 41.66 -13.90 13.64
C ALA A 939 42.93 -14.24 12.83
N ASN A 940 42.79 -14.97 11.71
CA ASN A 940 43.88 -15.40 10.83
C ASN A 940 44.08 -14.48 9.59
N GLY A 941 43.36 -13.36 9.49
CA GLY A 941 43.48 -12.40 8.37
C GLY A 941 42.73 -12.78 7.09
N GLU A 942 41.98 -13.89 7.09
CA GLU A 942 41.05 -14.24 6.01
C GLU A 942 39.70 -13.55 6.23
N ASN A 943 39.54 -12.36 5.66
CA ASN A 943 38.30 -11.62 5.65
C ASN A 943 37.29 -12.33 4.74
N SER A 944 36.17 -12.81 5.29
CA SER A 944 35.11 -13.42 4.47
C SER A 944 33.79 -12.65 4.61
N ILE A 945 33.18 -12.33 3.47
CA ILE A 945 31.81 -11.84 3.41
C ILE A 945 31.01 -12.84 2.60
N THR A 946 29.87 -13.29 3.12
CA THR A 946 29.00 -14.28 2.48
C THR A 946 27.60 -13.73 2.29
N LEU A 947 27.03 -13.90 1.09
CA LEU A 947 25.62 -13.65 0.77
C LEU A 947 24.93 -15.00 0.54
N ASN A 948 23.97 -15.39 1.38
CA ASN A 948 23.22 -16.65 1.24
C ASN A 948 24.16 -17.87 0.98
N ASN A 949 25.25 -17.99 1.75
CA ASN A 949 26.30 -19.01 1.62
C ASN A 949 27.19 -18.94 0.36
N GLN A 950 27.20 -17.81 -0.36
CA GLN A 950 28.16 -17.55 -1.45
C GLN A 950 29.20 -16.50 -1.04
N SER A 951 30.48 -16.83 -1.19
CA SER A 951 31.60 -15.93 -0.83
C SER A 951 31.69 -14.72 -1.79
N ALA A 952 31.85 -13.54 -1.21
CA ALA A 952 32.09 -12.29 -1.92
C ALA A 952 33.47 -12.28 -2.59
N VAL A 953 33.59 -11.56 -3.71
CA VAL A 953 34.89 -11.34 -4.35
C VAL A 953 35.54 -10.12 -3.69
N SER A 954 36.72 -10.34 -3.09
CA SER A 954 37.55 -9.29 -2.50
C SER A 954 38.43 -8.64 -3.56
N VAL A 955 38.41 -7.31 -3.65
CA VAL A 955 39.39 -6.52 -4.42
C VAL A 955 39.88 -5.39 -3.54
N ASN A 956 41.16 -5.44 -3.11
CA ASN A 956 41.81 -4.40 -2.29
C ASN A 956 41.09 -4.02 -0.98
N GLY A 957 40.57 -5.01 -0.23
CA GLY A 957 39.85 -4.76 1.04
C GLY A 957 38.42 -4.24 0.86
N ILE A 958 37.99 -4.06 -0.39
CA ILE A 958 36.61 -3.77 -0.74
C ILE A 958 35.97 -5.07 -1.23
N PHE A 959 34.90 -5.47 -0.54
CA PHE A 959 34.13 -6.64 -0.92
C PHE A 959 32.91 -6.18 -1.71
N GLN A 960 32.80 -6.68 -2.94
CA GLN A 960 31.66 -6.38 -3.81
C GLN A 960 30.81 -7.63 -4.00
N ILE A 961 29.51 -7.49 -3.79
CA ILE A 961 28.54 -8.57 -4.04
C ILE A 961 27.48 -8.06 -5.01
N ASN A 962 27.38 -8.74 -6.16
CA ASN A 962 26.33 -8.53 -7.13
C ASN A 962 25.07 -9.27 -6.69
N VAL A 963 24.05 -8.53 -6.24
CA VAL A 963 22.75 -9.11 -5.95
C VAL A 963 21.99 -9.30 -7.27
N GLN A 964 22.16 -10.46 -7.91
CA GLN A 964 21.35 -10.82 -9.08
C GLN A 964 19.94 -11.19 -8.62
N GLY A 965 18.99 -10.29 -8.85
CA GLY A 965 17.57 -10.64 -8.87
C GLY A 965 17.31 -11.59 -10.03
N GLN A 966 17.41 -12.90 -9.82
CA GLN A 966 16.83 -13.86 -10.77
C GLN A 966 15.32 -13.62 -10.83
N ASP A 967 14.85 -13.37 -12.05
CA ASP A 967 13.48 -13.16 -12.54
C ASP A 967 12.93 -11.72 -12.56
N ALA A 968 13.26 -10.98 -13.63
CA ALA A 968 12.26 -10.20 -14.39
C ALA A 968 12.87 -9.64 -15.69
N TYR A 969 12.54 -10.25 -16.82
CA TYR A 969 12.54 -9.56 -18.11
C TYR A 969 11.47 -8.46 -18.07
N THR A 970 11.77 -7.27 -17.58
CA THR A 970 11.09 -6.02 -17.98
C THR A 970 11.87 -4.80 -17.51
N ASN A 971 12.21 -3.94 -18.47
CA ASN A 971 12.66 -2.55 -18.32
C ASN A 971 13.95 -2.32 -17.51
N GLY A 972 15.12 -2.58 -18.11
CA GLY A 972 16.34 -1.79 -17.91
C GLY A 972 16.79 -1.46 -16.48
N ARG A 973 16.47 -2.27 -15.48
CA ARG A 973 16.93 -2.08 -14.10
C ARG A 973 18.22 -2.88 -13.90
N LEU A 974 19.32 -2.17 -13.69
CA LEU A 974 20.63 -2.75 -13.40
C LEU A 974 20.65 -3.40 -12.00
N PRO A 975 21.45 -4.46 -11.79
CA PRO A 975 21.71 -5.01 -10.46
C PRO A 975 22.34 -3.96 -9.55
N GLY A 976 21.91 -3.89 -8.29
CA GLY A 976 22.59 -3.12 -7.26
C GLY A 976 23.85 -3.84 -6.78
N SER A 977 24.93 -3.10 -6.54
CA SER A 977 26.15 -3.61 -5.89
C SER A 977 26.21 -3.10 -4.45
N LEU A 978 26.38 -4.01 -3.50
CA LEU A 978 26.70 -3.70 -2.10
C LEU A 978 28.21 -3.55 -1.96
N ILE A 979 28.68 -2.44 -1.38
CA ILE A 979 30.11 -2.15 -1.18
C ILE A 979 30.38 -2.10 0.32
N PHE A 980 31.33 -2.92 0.77
CA PHE A 980 31.85 -2.91 2.15
C PHE A 980 33.28 -2.35 2.13
N ASP A 981 33.56 -1.32 2.94
CA ASP A 981 34.92 -0.79 3.12
C ASP A 981 35.56 -1.41 4.38
N LEU A 982 36.45 -2.40 4.19
CA LEU A 982 37.27 -3.00 5.26
C LEU A 982 38.68 -2.41 5.24
N LYS A 983 38.83 -1.15 5.62
CA LYS A 983 40.14 -0.55 5.86
C LYS A 983 40.59 -0.82 7.29
N GLY A 984 41.24 -1.97 7.53
CA GLY A 984 41.90 -2.32 8.79
C GLY A 984 41.49 -3.69 9.35
N GLU A 985 42.02 -4.05 10.53
CA GLU A 985 41.70 -5.29 11.29
C GLU A 985 40.25 -5.33 11.83
N THR A 986 39.40 -4.36 11.48
CA THR A 986 38.03 -4.17 12.01
C THR A 986 37.05 -3.60 10.97
N LEU A 987 35.76 -4.00 11.00
CA LEU A 987 34.67 -3.50 10.13
C LEU A 987 34.19 -2.10 10.57
N ASN A 988 34.36 -1.06 9.75
CA ASN A 988 33.75 0.25 10.02
C ASN A 988 32.26 0.27 9.63
N LEU A 989 31.37 0.42 10.62
CA LEU A 989 29.91 0.36 10.42
C LEU A 989 29.30 1.67 9.87
N ASN A 990 30.08 2.77 9.81
CA ASN A 990 29.65 4.05 9.24
C ASN A 990 29.82 4.15 7.71
N SER A 991 30.69 3.34 7.11
CA SER A 991 31.07 3.41 5.69
C SER A 991 30.32 2.45 4.77
N ILE A 992 29.37 1.65 5.30
CA ILE A 992 28.61 0.67 4.52
C ILE A 992 27.60 1.41 3.62
N GLY A 993 27.78 1.29 2.30
CA GLY A 993 26.96 1.96 1.28
C GLY A 993 26.57 1.05 0.12
N LEU A 994 25.43 1.32 -0.50
CA LEU A 994 24.88 0.53 -1.62
C LEU A 994 24.86 1.42 -2.87
N VAL A 995 25.51 1.00 -3.95
CA VAL A 995 25.57 1.75 -5.20
C VAL A 995 24.57 1.16 -6.18
N THR A 996 23.52 1.91 -6.52
CA THR A 996 22.53 1.53 -7.56
C THR A 996 22.48 2.58 -8.66
N GLY A 997 23.16 2.32 -9.79
CA GLY A 997 23.15 3.21 -10.95
C GLY A 997 24.07 2.73 -12.06
N GLN A 998 23.86 3.21 -13.29
CA GLN A 998 24.80 3.04 -14.39
C GLN A 998 26.15 3.64 -13.99
N PHE A 999 27.08 2.77 -13.62
CA PHE A 999 28.49 3.13 -13.54
C PHE A 999 29.17 2.42 -14.71
N GLU A 1000 29.53 3.19 -15.75
CA GLU A 1000 30.93 3.14 -16.18
C GLU A 1000 31.73 3.21 -14.88
N SER A 1001 32.56 2.22 -14.61
CA SER A 1001 33.42 2.13 -13.43
C SER A 1001 33.91 3.52 -12.96
N TYR A 1002 33.26 4.11 -11.96
CA TYR A 1002 33.93 5.13 -11.16
C TYR A 1002 34.79 4.33 -10.18
N GLU A 1003 35.95 3.90 -10.68
CA GLU A 1003 37.10 3.74 -9.81
C GLU A 1003 37.21 5.03 -8.98
N LEU A 1004 37.36 4.90 -7.67
CA LEU A 1004 37.96 5.95 -6.84
C LEU A 1004 39.16 6.52 -7.60
N TYR A 1005 39.00 7.72 -8.17
CA TYR A 1005 39.91 8.40 -9.10
C TYR A 1005 41.28 7.73 -9.31
N LYS A 1006 41.35 6.81 -10.28
CA LYS A 1006 42.51 6.76 -11.18
C LYS A 1006 42.15 7.68 -12.34
N SER A 1007 42.89 8.77 -12.52
CA SER A 1007 42.73 9.54 -13.75
C SER A 1007 43.08 8.63 -14.93
N LYS A 1008 42.29 8.73 -16.00
CA LYS A 1008 42.63 8.18 -17.32
C LYS A 1008 43.80 8.99 -17.89
N ALA A 1009 45.00 8.71 -17.43
CA ALA A 1009 46.25 8.97 -18.12
C ALA A 1009 47.27 7.96 -17.59
N GLY A 1010 47.97 7.27 -18.48
CA GLY A 1010 48.98 6.31 -18.10
C GLY A 1010 50.01 6.91 -17.14
N ASN A 1011 50.43 6.08 -16.19
CA ASN A 1011 51.53 6.23 -15.22
C ASN A 1011 51.22 7.01 -13.91
N THR A 1012 51.06 6.19 -12.85
CA THR A 1012 51.37 6.44 -11.42
C THR A 1012 50.77 7.64 -10.68
N LEU A 1013 49.76 7.37 -9.82
CA LEU A 1013 49.58 8.04 -8.51
C LEU A 1013 48.64 7.22 -7.61
N ALA A 1014 49.02 7.06 -6.34
CA ALA A 1014 48.33 6.27 -5.31
C ALA A 1014 47.77 7.14 -4.16
N THR A 1015 46.68 6.64 -3.59
CA THR A 1015 45.85 7.07 -2.44
C THR A 1015 46.51 7.92 -1.34
N GLY A 1016 45.83 9.00 -0.91
CA GLY A 1016 46.16 9.80 0.30
C GLY A 1016 45.25 9.48 1.49
N THR A 1017 45.82 9.44 2.71
CA THR A 1017 45.21 8.89 3.94
C THR A 1017 44.95 9.90 5.08
N ASN A 1018 45.09 11.22 4.87
CA ASN A 1018 44.65 12.21 5.86
C ASN A 1018 43.91 13.36 5.20
N GLN A 1019 42.65 13.55 5.57
CA GLN A 1019 41.73 14.55 5.04
C GLN A 1019 41.50 15.62 6.11
N THR A 1020 42.07 16.83 5.95
CA THR A 1020 41.68 17.99 6.78
C THR A 1020 40.89 18.95 5.90
N GLY A 1021 39.57 19.04 6.12
CA GLY A 1021 38.60 19.78 5.30
C GLY A 1021 37.29 18.99 5.14
N TRP A 1022 36.17 19.66 4.93
CA TRP A 1022 34.87 19.00 4.69
C TRP A 1022 34.74 18.62 3.21
N TYR A 1023 34.48 17.35 2.92
CA TYR A 1023 34.27 16.86 1.58
C TYR A 1023 32.77 16.84 1.24
N ALA A 1024 32.35 17.62 0.24
CA ALA A 1024 30.99 17.65 -0.26
C ALA A 1024 30.88 16.81 -1.55
N PRO A 1025 30.17 15.67 -1.53
CA PRO A 1025 29.88 14.92 -2.74
C PRO A 1025 28.76 15.60 -3.54
N GLU A 1026 29.01 15.97 -4.81
CA GLU A 1026 27.95 16.34 -5.75
C GLU A 1026 27.26 15.10 -6.35
N SER A 1027 26.00 15.23 -6.76
CA SER A 1027 25.17 14.17 -7.35
C SER A 1027 25.70 13.59 -8.68
N ASN A 1028 26.72 14.22 -9.26
CA ASN A 1028 27.40 13.84 -10.51
C ASN A 1028 28.77 13.16 -10.27
N GLY A 1029 29.18 12.94 -9.02
CA GLY A 1029 30.42 12.24 -8.68
C GLY A 1029 31.70 13.09 -8.64
N SER A 1030 31.65 14.39 -8.95
CA SER A 1030 32.80 15.29 -8.71
C SER A 1030 32.76 15.84 -7.28
N GLY A 1031 33.56 15.27 -6.39
CA GLY A 1031 33.65 15.74 -5.01
C GLY A 1031 34.51 16.99 -4.86
N ARG A 1032 34.13 17.87 -3.95
CA ARG A 1032 34.84 19.13 -3.66
C ARG A 1032 35.29 19.16 -2.20
N TRP A 1033 36.47 19.74 -1.96
CA TRP A 1033 37.03 19.91 -0.62
C TRP A 1033 36.84 21.33 -0.13
N MET A 1034 36.31 21.52 1.08
CA MET A 1034 35.95 22.83 1.62
C MET A 1034 36.52 23.03 3.02
N GLY A 1035 37.24 24.13 3.24
CA GLY A 1035 37.83 24.45 4.55
C GLY A 1035 38.56 25.79 4.59
N LYS A 1036 38.99 26.21 5.79
CA LYS A 1036 40.01 27.26 5.99
C LYS A 1036 41.39 26.77 5.55
N GLU A 1037 41.67 25.51 5.86
CA GLU A 1037 42.84 24.77 5.41
C GLU A 1037 42.36 23.47 4.76
N ALA A 1038 42.91 23.15 3.59
CA ALA A 1038 42.66 21.91 2.88
C ALA A 1038 44.00 21.24 2.56
N SER A 1039 44.23 20.04 3.11
CA SER A 1039 45.49 19.31 2.94
C SER A 1039 45.32 18.01 2.17
N VAL A 1040 46.29 17.70 1.31
CA VAL A 1040 46.38 16.43 0.58
C VAL A 1040 47.81 15.89 0.68
N LYS A 1041 47.97 14.62 1.05
CA LYS A 1041 49.25 13.91 0.97
C LYS A 1041 49.39 13.25 -0.39
N VAL A 1042 50.51 13.49 -1.05
CA VAL A 1042 50.81 13.06 -2.41
C VAL A 1042 52.10 12.25 -2.39
N SER A 1043 52.08 11.07 -3.02
CA SER A 1043 53.26 10.24 -3.25
C SER A 1043 53.37 9.95 -4.75
N SER A 1044 54.49 10.32 -5.36
CA SER A 1044 54.73 10.10 -6.80
C SER A 1044 56.00 9.29 -7.03
N GLY A 1045 55.92 8.29 -7.91
CA GLY A 1045 57.07 7.48 -8.33
C GLY A 1045 58.01 8.16 -9.34
N HIS A 1046 57.67 9.37 -9.80
CA HIS A 1046 58.48 10.20 -10.70
C HIS A 1046 58.38 11.68 -10.29
N SER A 1047 59.38 12.50 -10.59
CA SER A 1047 59.27 13.95 -10.37
C SER A 1047 58.27 14.55 -11.35
N GLY A 1048 57.26 15.28 -10.86
CA GLY A 1048 56.20 15.85 -11.69
C GLY A 1048 55.73 17.22 -11.19
N THR A 1049 54.72 17.78 -11.86
CA THR A 1049 54.04 19.00 -11.42
C THR A 1049 52.58 18.69 -11.13
N LEU A 1050 52.17 18.92 -9.89
CA LEU A 1050 50.80 18.74 -9.43
C LEU A 1050 50.05 20.06 -9.59
N ILE A 1051 49.02 20.05 -10.42
CA ILE A 1051 48.18 21.19 -10.77
C ILE A 1051 46.91 21.12 -9.91
N ILE A 1052 46.74 22.05 -8.98
CA ILE A 1052 45.58 22.15 -8.10
C ILE A 1052 44.66 23.23 -8.63
N ASN A 1053 43.49 22.84 -9.13
CA ASN A 1053 42.44 23.76 -9.54
C ASN A 1053 41.47 23.95 -8.37
N GLY A 1054 41.27 25.19 -7.95
CA GLY A 1054 40.29 25.54 -6.93
C GLY A 1054 39.43 26.72 -7.33
N TYR A 1055 38.46 27.05 -6.48
CA TYR A 1055 37.54 28.15 -6.63
C TYR A 1055 37.36 28.85 -5.28
N MET A 1056 37.27 30.18 -5.32
CA MET A 1056 36.95 31.01 -4.15
C MET A 1056 35.58 31.68 -4.36
N THR A 1057 34.72 31.57 -3.35
CA THR A 1057 33.27 31.77 -3.47
C THR A 1057 32.76 33.21 -3.33
N ASN A 1058 33.61 34.23 -3.09
CA ASN A 1058 33.16 35.64 -3.04
C ASN A 1058 34.30 36.68 -3.11
N TYR A 1059 33.97 37.88 -3.60
CA TYR A 1059 34.86 39.05 -3.68
C TYR A 1059 35.01 39.78 -2.33
N ILE A 1060 36.22 39.77 -1.77
CA ILE A 1060 36.67 40.71 -0.74
C ILE A 1060 37.98 41.32 -1.25
N GLU A 1061 38.23 42.62 -1.02
CA GLU A 1061 39.46 43.30 -1.44
C GLU A 1061 40.70 42.56 -0.90
N SER A 1062 41.31 41.75 -1.79
CA SER A 1062 42.47 40.85 -1.59
C SER A 1062 42.29 39.74 -0.53
N ASN A 1063 41.89 38.54 -0.96
CA ASN A 1063 42.05 37.31 -0.18
C ASN A 1063 43.29 36.55 -0.68
N GLU A 1064 44.17 36.18 0.25
CA GLU A 1064 45.39 35.39 -0.02
C GLU A 1064 45.14 33.90 0.20
N ILE A 1065 45.59 33.08 -0.76
CA ILE A 1065 45.77 31.64 -0.59
C ILE A 1065 47.27 31.34 -0.53
N GLU A 1066 47.69 30.71 0.56
CA GLU A 1066 49.03 30.17 0.75
C GLU A 1066 49.03 28.67 0.41
N VAL A 1067 50.07 28.20 -0.26
CA VAL A 1067 50.35 26.79 -0.51
C VAL A 1067 51.56 26.38 0.31
N LEU A 1068 51.37 25.40 1.18
CA LEU A 1068 52.44 24.84 2.01
C LEU A 1068 52.75 23.42 1.54
N ILE A 1069 54.03 23.06 1.44
CA ILE A 1069 54.49 21.67 1.29
C ILE A 1069 55.15 21.25 2.61
N ASP A 1070 54.65 20.18 3.22
CA ASP A 1070 55.13 19.67 4.51
C ASP A 1070 55.18 20.74 5.62
N GLY A 1071 54.32 21.77 5.51
CA GLY A 1071 54.24 22.90 6.43
C GLY A 1071 55.08 24.13 6.05
N GLU A 1072 55.91 24.07 5.01
CA GLU A 1072 56.67 25.22 4.50
C GLU A 1072 55.96 25.90 3.33
N GLU A 1073 55.85 27.23 3.35
CA GLU A 1073 55.20 28.00 2.28
C GLU A 1073 56.04 27.96 1.00
N VAL A 1074 55.45 27.42 -0.08
CA VAL A 1074 56.10 27.30 -1.38
C VAL A 1074 55.51 28.24 -2.43
N GLY A 1075 54.37 28.86 -2.14
CA GLY A 1075 53.71 29.78 -3.05
C GLY A 1075 52.52 30.47 -2.41
N ARG A 1076 52.25 31.70 -2.88
CA ARG A 1076 51.16 32.54 -2.39
C ARG A 1076 50.51 33.26 -3.57
N GLN A 1077 49.18 33.30 -3.59
CA GLN A 1077 48.43 33.99 -4.63
C GLN A 1077 47.28 34.79 -4.02
N ILE A 1078 47.15 36.05 -4.42
CA ILE A 1078 45.97 36.87 -4.13
C ILE A 1078 44.90 36.51 -5.16
N VAL A 1079 43.76 36.01 -4.69
CA VAL A 1079 42.60 35.66 -5.52
C VAL A 1079 41.47 36.64 -5.20
N ARG A 1080 41.03 37.40 -6.21
CA ARG A 1080 39.97 38.41 -6.03
C ARG A 1080 38.58 37.79 -5.99
N GLU A 1081 38.30 36.82 -6.86
CA GLU A 1081 37.13 35.91 -6.87
C GLU A 1081 37.32 34.93 -8.05
N GLY A 1082 36.83 33.70 -7.97
CA GLY A 1082 36.84 32.76 -9.11
C GLY A 1082 37.86 31.62 -9.02
N ASN A 1083 38.09 30.97 -10.17
CA ASN A 1083 38.98 29.81 -10.25
C ASN A 1083 40.45 30.23 -10.07
N PHE A 1084 41.22 29.46 -9.31
CA PHE A 1084 42.66 29.59 -9.17
C PHE A 1084 43.36 28.27 -9.50
N ILE A 1085 44.63 28.35 -9.89
CA ILE A 1085 45.44 27.20 -10.27
C ILE A 1085 46.81 27.31 -9.60
N PHE A 1086 47.21 26.29 -8.84
CA PHE A 1086 48.54 26.19 -8.28
C PHE A 1086 49.32 25.03 -8.88
N ASN A 1087 50.57 25.28 -9.24
CA ASN A 1087 51.48 24.27 -9.76
C ASN A 1087 52.53 23.95 -8.71
N VAL A 1088 52.50 22.74 -8.17
CA VAL A 1088 53.36 22.28 -7.07
C VAL A 1088 54.30 21.21 -7.61
N LYS A 1089 55.62 21.46 -7.56
CA LYS A 1089 56.61 20.45 -7.98
C LYS A 1089 56.68 19.34 -6.94
N THR A 1090 56.48 18.10 -7.36
CA THR A 1090 56.56 16.91 -6.51
C THR A 1090 57.92 16.21 -6.71
N PRO A 1091 58.69 15.96 -5.64
CA PRO A 1091 59.91 15.17 -5.72
C PRO A 1091 59.61 13.67 -5.93
N THR A 1092 60.54 12.95 -6.55
CA THR A 1092 60.44 11.50 -6.79
C THR A 1092 60.55 10.72 -5.47
N ASP A 1093 59.70 9.71 -5.29
CA ASP A 1093 59.72 8.74 -4.18
C ASP A 1093 59.65 9.35 -2.76
N LYS A 1094 59.08 10.55 -2.64
CA LYS A 1094 58.86 11.21 -1.35
C LYS A 1094 57.38 11.58 -1.20
N VAL A 1095 56.80 11.22 -0.05
CA VAL A 1095 55.47 11.67 0.34
C VAL A 1095 55.57 13.12 0.76
N ILE A 1096 54.77 13.99 0.14
CA ILE A 1096 54.67 15.39 0.52
C ILE A 1096 53.22 15.73 0.88
N GLN A 1097 53.01 16.57 1.90
CA GLN A 1097 51.71 17.11 2.27
C GLN A 1097 51.54 18.51 1.67
N VAL A 1098 50.68 18.64 0.67
CA VAL A 1098 50.32 19.94 0.10
C VAL A 1098 49.11 20.48 0.86
N THR A 1099 49.25 21.67 1.46
CA THR A 1099 48.19 22.34 2.23
C THR A 1099 47.86 23.68 1.60
N LEU A 1100 46.60 23.91 1.27
CA LEU A 1100 46.09 25.22 0.87
C LEU A 1100 45.46 25.91 2.09
N ARG A 1101 45.92 27.11 2.41
CA ARG A 1101 45.43 27.91 3.54
C ARG A 1101 44.88 29.24 3.05
N ALA A 1102 43.66 29.56 3.46
CA ALA A 1102 43.02 30.84 3.20
C ALA A 1102 43.25 31.82 4.37
N ALA A 1103 43.64 33.06 4.07
CA ALA A 1103 43.89 34.07 5.10
C ALA A 1103 42.61 34.54 5.84
N ARG A 1104 41.43 34.42 5.22
CA ARG A 1104 40.14 34.85 5.79
C ARG A 1104 39.07 33.78 5.59
N THR A 1105 38.14 33.72 6.52
CA THR A 1105 37.06 32.73 6.62
C THR A 1105 35.67 33.37 6.51
N MET A 1106 34.70 32.72 5.86
CA MET A 1106 33.28 33.17 5.84
C MET A 1106 32.29 31.98 5.91
N ILE A 1107 31.02 32.26 6.16
CA ILE A 1107 29.92 31.26 6.12
C ILE A 1107 29.18 31.42 4.78
N PRO A 1108 29.23 30.46 3.84
CA PRO A 1108 28.47 30.54 2.60
C PRO A 1108 26.96 30.49 2.88
N ALA A 1109 26.18 31.41 2.28
CA ALA A 1109 24.74 31.51 2.50
C ALA A 1109 23.95 30.23 2.14
N ASP A 1110 24.50 29.41 1.24
CA ASP A 1110 23.87 28.19 0.72
C ASP A 1110 24.15 26.92 1.56
N LEU A 1111 25.00 27.00 2.60
CA LEU A 1111 25.41 25.85 3.42
C LEU A 1111 24.86 25.87 4.85
N ASN A 1112 23.85 26.69 5.14
CA ASN A 1112 23.23 26.77 6.46
C ASN A 1112 22.23 25.60 6.70
N ILE A 1113 22.73 24.37 6.65
CA ILE A 1113 22.03 23.15 7.05
C ILE A 1113 22.52 22.80 8.46
N ASN A 1114 21.59 22.67 9.41
CA ASN A 1114 21.83 22.19 10.79
C ASN A 1114 22.64 23.10 11.75
N ASN A 1115 22.51 24.44 11.68
CA ASN A 1115 23.18 25.35 12.65
C ASN A 1115 24.71 25.17 12.73
N ASP A 1116 25.34 24.75 11.63
CA ASP A 1116 26.79 24.58 11.57
C ASP A 1116 27.49 25.95 11.47
N THR A 1117 28.36 26.24 12.44
CA THR A 1117 29.03 27.56 12.62
C THR A 1117 30.46 27.59 12.08
N ARG A 1118 30.90 26.52 11.40
CA ARG A 1118 32.27 26.38 10.92
C ARG A 1118 32.53 27.30 9.71
N GLU A 1119 33.65 28.01 9.75
CA GLU A 1119 34.02 29.01 8.76
C GLU A 1119 34.77 28.38 7.54
N LEU A 1120 34.36 28.67 6.30
CA LEU A 1120 34.80 28.00 5.06
C LEU A 1120 35.13 29.01 3.94
N SER A 1121 36.26 28.87 3.24
CA SER A 1121 36.68 29.86 2.20
C SER A 1121 37.28 29.31 0.91
N VAL A 1122 37.89 28.13 0.91
CA VAL A 1122 38.57 27.59 -0.27
C VAL A 1122 37.93 26.29 -0.69
N LEU A 1123 37.62 26.18 -1.99
CA LEU A 1123 37.06 25.01 -2.61
C LEU A 1123 38.06 24.41 -3.62
N ILE A 1124 38.50 23.16 -3.42
CA ILE A 1124 39.34 22.46 -4.42
C ILE A 1124 38.42 21.74 -5.41
N ASN A 1125 38.50 22.13 -6.68
CA ASN A 1125 37.71 21.56 -7.78
C ASN A 1125 38.33 20.28 -8.33
N SER A 1126 39.65 20.29 -8.59
CA SER A 1126 40.38 19.12 -9.09
C SER A 1126 41.87 19.21 -8.77
N ILE A 1127 42.51 18.05 -8.72
CA ILE A 1127 43.96 17.91 -8.63
C ILE A 1127 44.42 17.04 -9.78
N GLU A 1128 45.32 17.55 -10.60
CA GLU A 1128 45.89 16.88 -11.77
C GLU A 1128 47.40 16.73 -11.60
N SER A 1129 47.99 15.66 -12.15
CA SER A 1129 49.44 15.48 -12.19
C SER A 1129 49.94 15.52 -13.62
N LYS A 1130 51.01 16.27 -13.88
CA LYS A 1130 51.72 16.33 -15.17
C LYS A 1130 53.16 15.90 -15.08
#